data_AF-A0A1I3YEX5-F1
#
_entry.id   AF-A0A1I3YEX5-F1
#
_cell.length_a   1.000
_cell.length_b   1.000
_cell.length_c   1.000
_cell.angle_alpha   90.00
_cell.angle_beta   90.00
_cell.angle_gamma   90.00
#
_symmetry.space_group_name_H-M   'P 1'
#
loop_
_entity.id
_entity.type
_entity.pdbx_description
1 polymer ?
#
loop_
_entity_poly.entity_id
_entity_poly.type
_entity_poly.pdbx_seq_one_letter_code
_entity_poly.pdbx_strand_id
1 'polypeptide(L)'
;MDDLLADFLTETHEGLVALDAALLRLEKQPQDKPTLSEIFRLVHTIKGTCGFLGLGRLEKVAHAAENVLGLYRDGVLAVTPDGVTLILNALDRIKEIVGGLESGGAEPVGDDAELIRRLDAAATGDMAAITAEAPPAPKPAEVAEPVVAEAPAPEHRAAAAPPSAPPPAEPQGEESASGGRAPPQSIRVSVDVLEDLMMLVSELVLTRNQLMQLARARGDGAYTVPLQRLSHITSDLQDGVMKTRMQPIGNAWAKMPRLVRDLSIELGKKINLEMRGADTELDRQVLELIKDPLTHMVRNSADHGLEMPEDRRRANKSETGRIMLNAFHEGGHILIEIADDGKGLSTDRIRAKALSQGLATEAEIAAMSEREVHRFIFRAGFSTAAAVTAVSGRGVGMDVVKTNVERIGGTIDVSSTEGRGTSFTIKIPLTLAIVSALIVEVAGERFAIPQIGVLELVRVGGGADTRVERIKDAPVLRLRDRLLPLVSLGAVLGLEEPKEVPVGGSGGGDSGDMGFVVVTQVGAHVFGIIVDRLFDTEEIVVKPVAPILRHIGMFSGNTILGDGSVIMILDPNGIARVTGVAGDGAEQRSMAGQATSGVRSNDKTALLLFRAGDATPKAVPLGLIARLDDIPVENIEHSGGTPVVQYRGQLMPLLSMTGDYGPPQDERGRQTVLVFSEGERSLGLMVDAILDVVDESLNVQAGQGRPGFLGSAVIAGKVTDVVDTAWWLRQAGGDWFRASPAQTVTRRLLVVEDSAFFRELVVPALAAEGYEVVAVESATHALKLRERGEVFDGIVSDIEMPDIDGYGFAKEVRAGGAWAGLPMIALTGRVEPAAVARGRAAGFTDYVAKFDREALIGSLAECFNVPVAA
;
A
#
# COMPACT_ATOMS: atom_id res chain seq x y z
N MET A 1 -17.07 15.45 38.01
CA MET A 1 -16.13 14.42 38.49
C MET A 1 -15.04 15.17 39.23
N ASP A 2 -14.72 14.83 40.48
CA ASP A 2 -13.62 15.49 41.22
C ASP A 2 -12.32 15.38 40.40
N ASP A 3 -11.53 16.45 40.30
CA ASP A 3 -10.26 16.45 39.53
C ASP A 3 -9.31 15.32 40.00
N LEU A 4 -9.31 15.05 41.32
CA LEU A 4 -8.57 13.94 41.93
C LEU A 4 -9.04 12.56 41.45
N LEU A 5 -10.34 12.40 41.19
CA LEU A 5 -10.90 11.15 40.68
C LEU A 5 -10.53 10.97 39.21
N ALA A 6 -10.54 12.04 38.40
CA ALA A 6 -10.15 11.99 37.00
C ALA A 6 -8.66 11.64 36.81
N ASP A 7 -7.79 12.24 37.64
CA ASP A 7 -6.36 11.91 37.65
C ASP A 7 -6.12 10.45 38.08
N PHE A 8 -6.81 9.99 39.12
CA PHE A 8 -6.75 8.59 39.56
C PHE A 8 -7.22 7.61 38.47
N LEU A 9 -8.34 7.90 37.79
CA LEU A 9 -8.83 7.04 36.71
C LEU A 9 -7.82 6.93 35.57
N THR A 10 -7.17 8.04 35.21
CA THR A 10 -6.15 8.08 34.16
C THR A 10 -4.91 7.27 34.56
N GLU A 11 -4.34 7.53 35.75
CA GLU A 11 -3.16 6.81 36.26
C GLU A 11 -3.43 5.31 36.43
N THR A 12 -4.63 4.97 36.92
CA THR A 12 -5.05 3.57 37.08
C THR A 12 -5.21 2.89 35.73
N HIS A 13 -5.73 3.56 34.70
CA HIS A 13 -5.86 2.98 33.36
C HIS A 13 -4.48 2.68 32.75
N GLU A 14 -3.54 3.62 32.84
CA GLU A 14 -2.15 3.43 32.40
C GLU A 14 -1.46 2.28 33.17
N GLY A 15 -1.63 2.25 34.49
CA GLY A 15 -1.10 1.19 35.34
C GLY A 15 -1.66 -0.20 35.02
N LEU A 16 -2.96 -0.30 34.72
CA LEU A 16 -3.63 -1.56 34.37
C LEU A 16 -3.16 -2.13 33.03
N VAL A 17 -2.87 -1.28 32.04
CA VAL A 17 -2.30 -1.70 30.76
C VAL A 17 -0.88 -2.25 30.94
N ALA A 18 -0.05 -1.57 31.75
CA ALA A 18 1.30 -2.03 32.07
C ALA A 18 1.28 -3.37 32.84
N LEU A 19 0.33 -3.53 33.77
CA LEU A 19 0.15 -4.74 34.58
C LEU A 19 -0.18 -5.98 33.74
N ASP A 20 -1.06 -5.87 32.74
CA ASP A 20 -1.39 -7.00 31.84
C ASP A 20 -0.13 -7.53 31.13
N ALA A 21 0.67 -6.63 30.57
CA ALA A 21 1.88 -7.01 29.85
C ALA A 21 2.94 -7.62 30.77
N ALA A 22 3.11 -7.05 31.97
CA ALA A 22 4.06 -7.52 32.97
C ALA A 22 3.68 -8.91 33.51
N LEU A 23 2.40 -9.18 33.78
CA LEU A 23 1.94 -10.49 34.25
C LEU A 23 2.14 -11.61 33.22
N LEU A 24 1.92 -11.31 31.93
CA LEU A 24 2.20 -12.26 30.85
C LEU A 24 3.70 -12.56 30.72
N ARG A 25 4.56 -11.55 30.94
CA ARG A 25 6.01 -11.76 31.00
C ARG A 25 6.40 -12.61 32.21
N LEU A 26 5.82 -12.33 33.37
CA LEU A 26 6.06 -13.08 34.60
C LEU A 26 5.69 -14.56 34.47
N GLU A 27 4.61 -14.88 33.77
CA GLU A 27 4.26 -16.28 33.51
C GLU A 27 5.31 -17.01 32.65
N LYS A 28 5.82 -16.34 31.62
CA LYS A 28 6.89 -16.89 30.76
C LYS A 28 8.23 -16.99 31.50
N GLN A 29 8.49 -16.07 32.43
CA GLN A 29 9.71 -15.97 33.20
C GLN A 29 9.41 -15.87 34.71
N PRO A 30 9.02 -16.98 35.37
CA PRO A 30 8.56 -16.98 36.77
C PRO A 30 9.57 -16.47 37.80
N GLN A 31 10.85 -16.40 37.45
CA GLN A 31 11.93 -15.94 38.32
C GLN A 31 12.38 -14.48 38.04
N ASP A 32 11.69 -13.76 37.16
CA ASP A 32 12.02 -12.36 36.83
C ASP A 32 11.62 -11.40 37.97
N LYS A 33 12.54 -11.26 38.94
CA LYS A 33 12.38 -10.39 40.11
C LYS A 33 12.12 -8.92 39.77
N PRO A 34 12.79 -8.31 38.76
CA PRO A 34 12.43 -6.98 38.26
C PRO A 34 10.95 -6.85 37.89
N THR A 35 10.43 -7.76 37.07
CA THR A 35 9.02 -7.74 36.64
C THR A 35 8.06 -7.95 37.82
N LEU A 36 8.38 -8.84 38.77
CA LEU A 36 7.60 -8.99 40.01
C LEU A 36 7.54 -7.70 40.84
N SER A 37 8.66 -6.99 40.94
CA SER A 37 8.76 -5.75 41.72
C SER A 37 7.96 -4.61 41.07
N GLU A 38 7.98 -4.56 39.73
CA GLU A 38 7.16 -3.62 38.95
C GLU A 38 5.66 -3.85 39.15
N ILE A 39 5.21 -5.11 39.00
CA ILE A 39 3.80 -5.50 39.20
C ILE A 39 3.35 -5.16 40.62
N PHE A 40 4.15 -5.52 41.62
CA PHE A 40 3.83 -5.23 43.02
C PHE A 40 3.68 -3.72 43.27
N ARG A 41 4.61 -2.91 42.74
CA ARG A 41 4.56 -1.44 42.90
C ARG A 41 3.28 -0.85 42.30
N LEU A 42 2.91 -1.27 41.09
CA LEU A 42 1.72 -0.76 40.41
C LEU A 42 0.43 -1.11 41.17
N VAL A 43 0.28 -2.35 41.63
CA VAL A 43 -0.88 -2.76 42.44
C VAL A 43 -0.90 -2.05 43.80
N HIS A 44 0.26 -1.86 44.44
CA HIS A 44 0.38 -1.14 45.69
C HIS A 44 -0.03 0.34 45.55
N THR A 45 0.37 1.00 44.47
CA THR A 45 -0.06 2.38 44.16
C THR A 45 -1.58 2.45 43.98
N ILE A 46 -2.17 1.52 43.20
CA ILE A 46 -3.64 1.46 43.02
C ILE A 46 -4.35 1.32 44.38
N LYS A 47 -3.92 0.39 45.23
CA LYS A 47 -4.48 0.23 46.59
C LYS A 47 -4.36 1.52 47.41
N GLY A 48 -3.18 2.13 47.42
CA GLY A 48 -2.90 3.34 48.21
C GLY A 48 -3.81 4.51 47.83
N THR A 49 -4.00 4.74 46.54
CA THR A 49 -4.86 5.83 46.05
C THR A 49 -6.35 5.52 46.25
N CYS A 50 -6.77 4.24 46.18
CA CYS A 50 -8.15 3.83 46.50
C CYS A 50 -8.54 4.14 47.95
N GLY A 51 -7.66 3.84 48.90
CA GLY A 51 -7.89 4.11 50.32
C GLY A 51 -8.01 5.60 50.64
N PHE A 52 -7.30 6.46 49.90
CA PHE A 52 -7.41 7.92 50.01
C PHE A 52 -8.75 8.45 49.45
N LEU A 53 -9.23 7.89 48.34
CA LEU A 53 -10.47 8.31 47.68
C LEU A 53 -11.74 7.65 48.25
N GLY A 54 -11.61 6.79 49.27
CA GLY A 54 -12.75 6.10 49.89
C GLY A 54 -13.39 5.01 49.01
N LEU A 55 -12.65 4.46 48.05
CA LEU A 55 -13.10 3.43 47.11
C LEU A 55 -12.94 2.03 47.73
N GLY A 56 -13.84 1.72 48.68
CA GLY A 56 -13.71 0.57 49.56
C GLY A 56 -13.86 -0.80 48.89
N ARG A 57 -14.58 -0.91 47.76
CA ARG A 57 -14.68 -2.18 47.01
C ARG A 57 -13.40 -2.42 46.22
N LEU A 58 -12.91 -1.39 45.53
CA LEU A 58 -11.67 -1.44 44.75
C LEU A 58 -10.44 -1.72 45.61
N GLU A 59 -10.37 -1.06 46.78
CA GLU A 59 -9.30 -1.25 47.76
C GLU A 59 -9.19 -2.71 48.22
N LYS A 60 -10.32 -3.38 48.51
CA LYS A 60 -10.33 -4.77 48.98
C LYS A 60 -9.79 -5.75 47.94
N VAL A 61 -10.16 -5.57 46.67
CA VAL A 61 -9.68 -6.44 45.57
C VAL A 61 -8.19 -6.20 45.31
N ALA A 62 -7.76 -4.93 45.29
CA ALA A 62 -6.35 -4.57 45.11
C ALA A 62 -5.47 -5.10 46.26
N HIS A 63 -5.96 -5.00 47.50
CA HIS A 63 -5.27 -5.52 48.69
C HIS A 63 -5.11 -7.05 48.65
N ALA A 64 -6.16 -7.80 48.29
CA ALA A 64 -6.08 -9.26 48.17
C ALA A 64 -5.09 -9.69 47.07
N ALA A 65 -5.07 -9.00 45.94
CA ALA A 65 -4.10 -9.24 44.87
C ALA A 65 -2.65 -8.91 45.32
N GLU A 66 -2.46 -7.80 46.03
CA GLU A 66 -1.16 -7.39 46.56
C GLU A 66 -0.58 -8.43 47.54
N ASN A 67 -1.41 -9.03 48.40
CA ASN A 67 -0.96 -10.05 49.35
C ASN A 67 -0.36 -11.27 48.66
N VAL A 68 -1.01 -11.77 47.61
CA VAL A 68 -0.50 -12.89 46.80
C VAL A 68 0.79 -12.49 46.07
N LEU A 69 0.83 -11.29 45.48
CA LEU A 69 2.02 -10.77 44.79
C LEU A 69 3.21 -10.55 45.72
N GLY A 70 2.97 -10.14 46.98
CA GLY A 70 3.99 -10.01 48.01
C GLY A 70 4.66 -11.35 48.31
N LEU A 71 3.90 -12.44 48.38
CA LEU A 71 4.44 -13.77 48.61
C LEU A 71 5.25 -14.30 47.42
N TYR A 72 4.86 -13.97 46.18
CA TYR A 72 5.68 -14.25 45.00
C TYR A 72 6.99 -13.46 45.02
N ARG A 73 6.93 -12.15 45.37
CA ARG A 73 8.10 -11.28 45.45
C ARG A 73 9.10 -11.76 46.50
N ASP A 74 8.60 -12.16 47.66
CA ASP A 74 9.42 -12.59 48.80
C ASP A 74 9.91 -14.05 48.65
N GLY A 75 9.48 -14.75 47.58
CA GLY A 75 9.88 -16.11 47.26
C GLY A 75 9.26 -17.19 48.16
N VAL A 76 8.23 -16.82 48.93
CA VAL A 76 7.49 -17.72 49.84
C VAL A 76 6.55 -18.62 49.04
N LEU A 77 5.93 -18.10 47.99
CA LEU A 77 5.06 -18.82 47.07
C LEU A 77 5.70 -18.88 45.68
N ALA A 78 5.64 -20.04 45.00
CA ALA A 78 6.11 -20.16 43.63
C ALA A 78 5.07 -19.60 42.65
N VAL A 79 5.52 -18.84 41.65
CA VAL A 79 4.65 -18.36 40.57
C VAL A 79 4.21 -19.55 39.71
N THR A 80 2.91 -19.81 39.66
CA THR A 80 2.29 -20.88 38.87
C THR A 80 1.35 -20.30 37.81
N PRO A 81 1.07 -21.01 36.68
CA PRO A 81 0.10 -20.55 35.69
C PRO A 81 -1.28 -20.25 36.28
N ASP A 82 -1.78 -21.13 37.17
CA ASP A 82 -3.05 -20.94 37.88
C ASP A 82 -3.03 -19.71 38.79
N GLY A 83 -1.90 -19.49 39.46
CA GLY A 83 -1.65 -18.30 40.28
C GLY A 83 -1.67 -17.00 39.46
N VAL A 84 -1.04 -16.99 38.27
CA VAL A 84 -1.08 -15.82 37.36
C VAL A 84 -2.51 -15.59 36.85
N THR A 85 -3.24 -16.65 36.50
CA THR A 85 -4.65 -16.55 36.07
C THR A 85 -5.53 -15.94 37.17
N LEU A 86 -5.32 -16.31 38.43
CA LEU A 86 -6.04 -15.75 39.56
C LEU A 86 -5.76 -14.25 39.73
N ILE A 87 -4.51 -13.80 39.55
CA ILE A 87 -4.17 -12.36 39.57
C ILE A 87 -4.78 -11.61 38.39
N LEU A 88 -4.80 -12.20 37.18
CA LEU A 88 -5.48 -11.59 36.03
C LEU A 88 -6.98 -11.41 36.27
N ASN A 89 -7.65 -12.38 36.92
CA ASN A 89 -9.05 -12.25 37.32
C ASN A 89 -9.26 -11.08 38.30
N ALA A 90 -8.30 -10.86 39.22
CA ALA A 90 -8.32 -9.70 40.12
C ALA A 90 -8.19 -8.38 39.34
N LEU A 91 -7.28 -8.30 38.37
CA LEU A 91 -7.14 -7.11 37.53
C LEU A 91 -8.36 -6.83 36.67
N ASP A 92 -9.01 -7.86 36.13
CA ASP A 92 -10.27 -7.68 35.40
C ASP A 92 -11.36 -7.12 36.28
N ARG A 93 -11.45 -7.61 37.52
CA ARG A 93 -12.40 -7.07 38.49
C ARG A 93 -12.10 -5.61 38.80
N ILE A 94 -10.83 -5.24 38.95
CA ILE A 94 -10.40 -3.85 39.13
C ILE A 94 -10.82 -3.00 37.92
N LYS A 95 -10.59 -3.47 36.68
CA LYS A 95 -11.03 -2.78 35.44
C LYS A 95 -12.55 -2.59 35.39
N GLU A 96 -13.32 -3.61 35.77
CA GLU A 96 -14.79 -3.55 35.81
C GLU A 96 -15.27 -2.45 36.78
N ILE A 97 -14.70 -2.43 37.99
CA ILE A 97 -15.04 -1.42 39.02
C ILE A 97 -14.64 -0.01 38.55
N VAL A 98 -13.44 0.15 37.98
CA VAL A 98 -12.94 1.43 37.44
C VAL A 98 -13.81 1.94 36.30
N GLY A 99 -14.21 1.08 35.35
CA GLY A 99 -15.10 1.48 34.25
C GLY A 99 -16.52 1.86 34.72
N GLY A 100 -17.03 1.18 35.76
CA GLY A 100 -18.28 1.56 36.42
C GLY A 100 -18.16 2.91 37.14
N LEU A 101 -17.04 3.17 37.79
CA LEU A 101 -16.72 4.43 38.47
C LEU A 101 -16.62 5.60 37.49
N GLU A 102 -16.03 5.39 36.31
CA GLU A 102 -15.94 6.37 35.22
C GLU A 102 -17.33 6.74 34.67
N SER A 103 -18.20 5.75 34.48
CA SER A 103 -19.55 5.95 33.90
C SER A 103 -20.57 6.49 34.91
N GLY A 104 -20.47 6.08 36.19
CA GLY A 104 -21.48 6.34 37.22
C GLY A 104 -21.05 7.29 38.35
N GLY A 105 -19.77 7.67 38.42
CA GLY A 105 -19.21 8.52 39.47
C GLY A 105 -19.14 7.88 40.87
N ALA A 106 -19.55 6.62 41.00
CA ALA A 106 -19.45 5.80 42.20
C ALA A 106 -19.14 4.35 41.83
N GLU A 107 -18.63 3.57 42.80
CA GLU A 107 -18.35 2.16 42.57
C GLU A 107 -19.65 1.42 42.17
N PRO A 108 -19.63 0.57 41.13
CA PRO A 108 -20.79 -0.22 40.76
C PRO A 108 -21.20 -1.14 41.92
N VAL A 109 -22.49 -1.41 42.06
CA VAL A 109 -23.01 -2.36 43.05
C VAL A 109 -22.55 -3.78 42.66
N GLY A 110 -21.95 -4.52 43.59
CA GLY A 110 -21.53 -5.91 43.38
C GLY A 110 -20.81 -6.49 44.59
N ASP A 111 -20.56 -7.81 44.55
CA ASP A 111 -19.87 -8.57 45.59
C ASP A 111 -18.68 -9.33 45.00
N ASP A 112 -17.49 -9.10 45.55
CA ASP A 112 -16.23 -9.73 45.12
C ASP A 112 -15.68 -10.69 46.18
N ALA A 113 -16.48 -11.03 47.20
CA ALA A 113 -16.06 -11.86 48.33
C ALA A 113 -15.53 -13.24 47.89
N GLU A 114 -16.08 -13.83 46.82
CA GLU A 114 -15.59 -15.10 46.28
C GLU A 114 -14.18 -15.00 45.71
N LEU A 115 -13.92 -13.96 44.91
CA LEU A 115 -12.60 -13.72 44.31
C LEU A 115 -11.56 -13.41 45.39
N ILE A 116 -11.92 -12.58 46.37
CA ILE A 116 -11.08 -12.26 47.52
C ILE A 116 -10.75 -13.53 48.31
N ARG A 117 -11.74 -14.39 48.58
CA ARG A 117 -11.51 -15.66 49.29
C ARG A 117 -10.54 -16.57 48.54
N ARG A 118 -10.65 -16.64 47.21
CA ARG A 118 -9.71 -17.42 46.37
C ARG A 118 -8.30 -16.86 46.39
N LEU A 119 -8.14 -15.53 46.38
CA LEU A 119 -6.85 -14.85 46.53
C LEU A 119 -6.23 -15.10 47.91
N ASP A 120 -7.02 -14.99 48.98
CA ASP A 120 -6.57 -15.26 50.36
C ASP A 120 -6.21 -16.75 50.57
N ALA A 121 -6.96 -17.66 49.96
CA ALA A 121 -6.63 -19.10 49.96
C ALA A 121 -5.32 -19.39 49.22
N ALA A 122 -5.09 -18.73 48.08
CA ALA A 122 -3.82 -18.83 47.36
C ALA A 122 -2.65 -18.26 48.17
N ALA A 123 -2.86 -17.17 48.93
CA ALA A 123 -1.85 -16.58 49.80
C ALA A 123 -1.46 -17.47 51.00
N THR A 124 -2.37 -18.35 51.45
CA THR A 124 -2.13 -19.27 52.57
C THR A 124 -1.56 -20.63 52.14
N GLY A 125 -1.38 -20.85 50.83
CA GLY A 125 -0.79 -22.08 50.29
C GLY A 125 -1.75 -23.26 50.16
N ASP A 126 -3.06 -23.04 50.35
CA ASP A 126 -4.08 -24.09 50.27
C ASP A 126 -4.61 -24.25 48.83
N MET A 127 -3.80 -24.91 47.98
CA MET A 127 -4.10 -25.13 46.56
C MET A 127 -5.28 -26.09 46.32
N ALA A 128 -5.80 -26.76 47.36
CA ALA A 128 -6.94 -27.67 47.25
C ALA A 128 -8.27 -26.94 46.95
N ALA A 129 -8.35 -25.63 47.22
CA ALA A 129 -9.53 -24.81 46.95
C ALA A 129 -9.58 -24.23 45.51
N ILE A 130 -8.49 -24.36 44.72
CA ILE A 130 -8.39 -23.76 43.37
C ILE A 130 -8.95 -24.69 42.28
N THR A 131 -9.09 -25.99 42.57
CA THR A 131 -9.52 -27.02 41.61
C THR A 131 -10.96 -27.50 41.77
N ALA A 132 -11.70 -27.01 42.77
CA ALA A 132 -13.09 -27.37 42.96
C ALA A 132 -14.02 -26.34 42.29
N GLU A 133 -14.65 -26.78 41.20
CA GLU A 133 -15.87 -26.24 40.60
C GLU A 133 -15.70 -25.21 39.46
N ALA A 134 -15.61 -25.74 38.23
CA ALA A 134 -16.10 -25.07 37.03
C ALA A 134 -17.63 -25.01 37.08
N PRO A 135 -18.29 -23.85 36.80
CA PRO A 135 -19.74 -23.83 36.68
C PRO A 135 -20.17 -24.70 35.48
N PRO A 136 -21.24 -25.50 35.60
CA PRO A 136 -21.77 -26.23 34.46
C PRO A 136 -22.34 -25.25 33.43
N ALA A 137 -22.12 -25.57 32.15
CA ALA A 137 -22.67 -24.85 31.02
C ALA A 137 -24.19 -24.62 31.18
N PRO A 138 -24.71 -23.42 30.86
CA PRO A 138 -26.14 -23.18 30.90
C PRO A 138 -26.82 -24.03 29.82
N LYS A 139 -27.79 -24.85 30.22
CA LYS A 139 -28.72 -25.50 29.30
C LYS A 139 -29.58 -24.44 28.59
N PRO A 140 -29.99 -24.67 27.33
CA PRO A 140 -30.75 -23.70 26.56
C PRO A 140 -32.06 -23.35 27.24
N ALA A 141 -32.28 -22.05 27.51
CA ALA A 141 -33.57 -21.54 27.92
C ALA A 141 -34.51 -21.54 26.71
N GLU A 142 -35.67 -22.14 26.93
CA GLU A 142 -36.83 -22.23 26.05
C GLU A 142 -37.34 -20.82 25.71
N VAL A 143 -37.62 -20.60 24.42
CA VAL A 143 -38.15 -19.34 23.90
C VAL A 143 -39.58 -19.16 24.40
N ALA A 144 -39.81 -18.15 25.23
CA ALA A 144 -41.14 -17.61 25.49
C ALA A 144 -41.31 -16.29 24.73
N GLU A 145 -42.40 -16.20 23.96
CA GLU A 145 -42.84 -15.05 23.17
C GLU A 145 -43.06 -13.77 24.02
N PRO A 146 -42.96 -12.58 23.41
CA PRO A 146 -42.95 -11.32 24.14
C PRO A 146 -44.38 -10.86 24.51
N VAL A 147 -44.57 -10.45 25.76
CA VAL A 147 -45.74 -9.69 26.22
C VAL A 147 -45.38 -8.21 26.25
N VAL A 148 -46.19 -7.41 25.58
CA VAL A 148 -46.12 -5.95 25.47
C VAL A 148 -46.60 -5.29 26.77
N ALA A 149 -45.83 -4.35 27.32
CA ALA A 149 -46.27 -3.32 28.28
C ALA A 149 -45.22 -2.18 28.25
N GLU A 150 -45.49 -1.05 27.61
CA GLU A 150 -46.24 0.14 28.07
C GLU A 150 -45.41 1.07 28.98
N ALA A 151 -45.31 2.32 28.52
CA ALA A 151 -44.49 3.40 29.05
C ALA A 151 -45.00 3.98 30.38
N PRO A 152 -44.16 4.78 31.06
CA PRO A 152 -44.67 6.07 31.52
C PRO A 152 -43.72 7.25 31.22
N ALA A 153 -44.36 8.41 31.03
CA ALA A 153 -43.76 9.73 30.88
C ALA A 153 -43.88 10.53 32.22
N PRO A 154 -43.52 11.83 32.31
CA PRO A 154 -42.41 12.32 33.12
C PRO A 154 -42.84 13.20 34.31
N GLU A 155 -41.94 13.44 35.26
CA GLU A 155 -42.10 14.50 36.28
C GLU A 155 -40.91 15.48 36.30
N HIS A 156 -41.25 16.72 36.67
CA HIS A 156 -40.53 17.96 36.44
C HIS A 156 -40.31 18.66 37.78
N ARG A 157 -39.06 19.05 38.12
CA ARG A 157 -38.61 20.15 39.02
C ARG A 157 -37.19 19.85 39.55
N ALA A 158 -36.28 20.78 39.81
CA ALA A 158 -36.25 22.25 39.72
C ALA A 158 -34.76 22.69 39.70
N ALA A 159 -34.50 23.86 39.13
CA ALA A 159 -33.20 24.52 39.09
C ALA A 159 -32.76 25.05 40.47
N ALA A 160 -31.47 24.93 40.78
CA ALA A 160 -30.79 25.68 41.83
C ALA A 160 -29.43 26.19 41.31
N ALA A 161 -29.17 27.48 41.54
CA ALA A 161 -27.99 28.24 41.15
C ALA A 161 -26.77 27.95 42.07
N PRO A 162 -25.54 28.31 41.65
CA PRO A 162 -24.30 27.82 42.27
C PRO A 162 -23.83 28.71 43.44
N PRO A 163 -23.05 28.18 44.41
CA PRO A 163 -22.24 28.99 45.29
C PRO A 163 -20.78 29.09 44.81
N SER A 164 -20.27 30.31 44.96
CA SER A 164 -18.95 30.90 44.77
C SER A 164 -17.70 30.09 45.16
N ALA A 165 -16.66 30.26 44.35
CA ALA A 165 -15.26 29.88 44.60
C ALA A 165 -14.61 30.64 45.78
N PRO A 166 -13.64 30.02 46.49
CA PRO A 166 -12.62 30.71 47.27
C PRO A 166 -11.34 31.02 46.44
N PRO A 167 -10.53 32.01 46.84
CA PRO A 167 -9.45 32.60 46.02
C PRO A 167 -8.15 31.78 46.00
N PRO A 168 -7.23 32.04 45.05
CA PRO A 168 -6.00 31.27 44.87
C PRO A 168 -4.93 31.67 45.92
N ALA A 169 -4.22 30.67 46.45
CA ALA A 169 -2.99 30.89 47.20
C ALA A 169 -1.79 30.89 46.24
N GLU A 170 -0.97 31.93 46.32
CA GLU A 170 0.30 32.09 45.62
C GLU A 170 1.39 31.12 46.12
N PRO A 171 2.41 30.82 45.30
CA PRO A 171 3.34 29.72 45.52
C PRO A 171 4.55 30.11 46.37
N GLN A 172 5.08 29.17 47.15
CA GLN A 172 6.42 29.23 47.71
C GLN A 172 7.36 28.29 46.91
N GLY A 173 8.46 28.86 46.40
CA GLY A 173 9.61 28.12 45.85
C GLY A 173 10.34 27.30 46.94
N GLU A 174 11.37 26.52 46.66
CA GLU A 174 12.40 26.62 45.63
C GLU A 174 12.97 25.24 45.24
N GLU A 175 13.69 25.31 44.13
CA GLU A 175 14.48 24.36 43.37
C GLU A 175 15.29 23.29 44.12
N SER A 176 15.39 22.13 43.48
CA SER A 176 16.62 21.33 43.47
C SER A 176 16.81 20.77 42.06
N ALA A 177 17.74 21.37 41.33
CA ALA A 177 18.13 20.99 39.98
C ALA A 177 18.93 19.68 39.99
N SER A 178 18.48 18.71 39.19
CA SER A 178 19.35 17.67 38.63
C SER A 178 18.97 17.45 37.16
N GLY A 179 19.97 17.47 36.29
CA GLY A 179 19.83 17.54 34.83
C GLY A 179 19.30 16.26 34.19
N GLY A 180 17.98 16.08 34.21
CA GLY A 180 17.27 15.19 33.29
C GLY A 180 16.87 15.94 32.03
N ARG A 181 17.01 15.32 30.85
CA ARG A 181 16.32 15.75 29.63
C ARG A 181 14.89 16.12 30.01
N ALA A 182 14.47 17.35 29.69
CA ALA A 182 13.09 17.77 29.90
C ALA A 182 12.17 16.70 29.29
N PRO A 183 11.14 16.21 30.01
CA PRO A 183 10.15 15.33 29.43
C PRO A 183 9.58 16.02 28.17
N PRO A 184 9.26 15.27 27.11
CA PRO A 184 8.63 15.87 25.93
C PRO A 184 7.44 16.71 26.41
N GLN A 185 7.41 17.99 26.01
CA GLN A 185 6.32 18.89 26.37
C GLN A 185 5.06 18.38 25.68
N SER A 186 4.29 17.55 26.38
CA SER A 186 3.01 17.02 25.91
C SER A 186 1.92 18.00 26.25
N ILE A 187 1.14 18.42 25.24
CA ILE A 187 -0.06 19.22 25.43
C ILE A 187 -1.25 18.27 25.40
N ARG A 188 -2.05 18.25 26.47
CA ARG A 188 -3.33 17.54 26.48
C ARG A 188 -4.34 18.38 25.71
N VAL A 189 -4.86 17.82 24.63
CA VAL A 189 -5.90 18.43 23.79
C VAL A 189 -7.12 17.52 23.84
N SER A 190 -8.32 18.09 23.98
CA SER A 190 -9.55 17.29 23.93
C SER A 190 -9.76 16.73 22.53
N VAL A 191 -10.39 15.55 22.45
CA VAL A 191 -10.67 14.88 21.17
C VAL A 191 -11.54 15.77 20.27
N ASP A 192 -12.54 16.43 20.86
CA ASP A 192 -13.45 17.34 20.14
C ASP A 192 -12.71 18.46 19.39
N VAL A 193 -11.63 19.00 19.98
CA VAL A 193 -10.84 20.07 19.33
C VAL A 193 -10.09 19.55 18.10
N LEU A 194 -9.58 18.32 18.14
CA LEU A 194 -8.95 17.70 16.97
C LEU A 194 -9.97 17.36 15.88
N GLU A 195 -11.19 16.95 16.26
CA GLU A 195 -12.29 16.72 15.32
C GLU A 195 -12.74 18.02 14.65
N ASP A 196 -12.91 19.11 15.42
CA ASP A 196 -13.24 20.43 14.90
C ASP A 196 -12.15 20.97 13.98
N LEU A 197 -10.86 20.80 14.33
CA LEU A 197 -9.74 21.16 13.46
C LEU A 197 -9.81 20.41 12.12
N MET A 198 -10.12 19.12 12.14
CA MET A 198 -10.27 18.33 10.91
C MET A 198 -11.48 18.79 10.08
N MET A 199 -12.59 19.13 10.71
CA MET A 199 -13.75 19.72 10.03
C MET A 199 -13.37 21.03 9.36
N LEU A 200 -12.70 21.93 10.07
CA LEU A 200 -12.23 23.22 9.54
C LEU A 200 -11.23 23.06 8.40
N VAL A 201 -10.28 22.13 8.51
CA VAL A 201 -9.35 21.81 7.42
C VAL A 201 -10.10 21.27 6.20
N SER A 202 -11.09 20.40 6.40
CA SER A 202 -11.92 19.87 5.30
C SER A 202 -12.71 20.97 4.60
N GLU A 203 -13.34 21.88 5.37
CA GLU A 203 -14.01 23.07 4.84
C GLU A 203 -13.03 24.03 4.14
N LEU A 204 -11.80 24.15 4.63
CA LEU A 204 -10.76 24.96 4.00
C LEU A 204 -10.31 24.36 2.65
N VAL A 205 -10.17 23.03 2.56
CA VAL A 205 -9.89 22.32 1.31
C VAL A 205 -11.03 22.55 0.31
N LEU A 206 -12.28 22.45 0.76
CA LEU A 206 -13.46 22.74 -0.08
C LEU A 206 -13.42 24.19 -0.55
N THR A 207 -13.29 25.15 0.35
CA THR A 207 -13.23 26.61 0.05
C THR A 207 -12.11 26.93 -0.94
N ARG A 208 -10.93 26.34 -0.74
CA ARG A 208 -9.78 26.43 -1.67
C ARG A 208 -10.17 25.95 -3.06
N ASN A 209 -10.82 24.79 -3.18
CA ASN A 209 -11.27 24.26 -4.47
C ASN A 209 -12.27 25.21 -5.15
N GLN A 210 -13.24 25.77 -4.41
CA GLN A 210 -14.18 26.75 -4.97
C GLN A 210 -13.44 27.99 -5.51
N LEU A 211 -12.45 28.50 -4.76
CA LEU A 211 -11.67 29.67 -5.19
C LEU A 211 -10.82 29.38 -6.43
N MET A 212 -10.21 28.19 -6.51
CA MET A 212 -9.48 27.77 -7.71
C MET A 212 -10.42 27.68 -8.92
N GLN A 213 -11.62 27.14 -8.74
CA GLN A 213 -12.62 27.04 -9.80
C GLN A 213 -13.07 28.42 -10.29
N LEU A 214 -13.35 29.37 -9.36
CA LEU A 214 -13.71 30.75 -9.69
C LEU A 214 -12.59 31.49 -10.42
N ALA A 215 -11.33 31.27 -10.02
CA ALA A 215 -10.17 31.87 -10.69
C ALA A 215 -9.98 31.32 -12.11
N ARG A 216 -10.15 30.00 -12.31
CA ARG A 216 -10.13 29.38 -13.64
C ARG A 216 -11.27 29.91 -14.52
N ALA A 217 -12.49 29.99 -13.99
CA ALA A 217 -13.66 30.47 -14.73
C ALA A 217 -13.53 31.93 -15.20
N ARG A 218 -12.82 32.78 -14.44
CA ARG A 218 -12.57 34.19 -14.81
C ARG A 218 -11.34 34.38 -15.72
N GLY A 219 -10.48 33.37 -15.88
CA GLY A 219 -9.25 33.47 -16.67
C GLY A 219 -8.22 34.45 -16.11
N ASP A 220 -8.32 34.81 -14.82
CA ASP A 220 -7.55 35.89 -14.22
C ASP A 220 -6.24 35.37 -13.62
N GLY A 221 -5.17 35.47 -14.41
CA GLY A 221 -3.83 34.97 -14.06
C GLY A 221 -3.27 35.54 -12.76
N ALA A 222 -3.70 36.73 -12.32
CA ALA A 222 -3.21 37.37 -11.11
C ALA A 222 -3.52 36.58 -9.82
N TYR A 223 -4.60 35.79 -9.81
CA TYR A 223 -5.01 35.01 -8.64
C TYR A 223 -4.43 33.59 -8.62
N THR A 224 -3.87 33.11 -9.74
CA THR A 224 -3.36 31.74 -9.85
C THR A 224 -2.24 31.44 -8.85
N VAL A 225 -1.22 32.31 -8.78
CA VAL A 225 -0.05 32.14 -7.89
C VAL A 225 -0.44 32.24 -6.41
N PRO A 226 -1.21 33.25 -5.95
CA PRO A 226 -1.71 33.29 -4.57
C PRO A 226 -2.56 32.07 -4.19
N LEU A 227 -3.40 31.57 -5.09
CA LEU A 227 -4.24 30.39 -4.83
C LEU A 227 -3.45 29.09 -4.80
N GLN A 228 -2.41 28.94 -5.64
CA GLN A 228 -1.46 27.83 -5.54
C GLN A 228 -0.74 27.84 -4.18
N ARG A 229 -0.36 29.02 -3.69
CA ARG A 229 0.26 29.16 -2.36
C ARG A 229 -0.72 28.82 -1.24
N LEU A 230 -1.98 29.27 -1.34
CA LEU A 230 -3.03 28.86 -0.40
C LEU A 230 -3.21 27.34 -0.42
N SER A 231 -3.18 26.71 -1.60
CA SER A 231 -3.24 25.26 -1.73
C SER A 231 -2.13 24.55 -0.98
N HIS A 232 -0.88 25.00 -1.15
CA HIS A 232 0.26 24.42 -0.46
C HIS A 232 0.13 24.54 1.07
N ILE A 233 -0.25 25.73 1.57
CA ILE A 233 -0.42 25.95 3.01
C ILE A 233 -1.56 25.11 3.57
N THR A 234 -2.67 24.97 2.84
CA THR A 234 -3.79 24.12 3.25
C THR A 234 -3.39 22.65 3.31
N SER A 235 -2.60 22.16 2.34
CA SER A 235 -2.05 20.79 2.36
C SER A 235 -1.09 20.59 3.54
N ASP A 236 -0.17 21.52 3.78
CA ASP A 236 0.75 21.46 4.93
C ASP A 236 -0.01 21.44 6.27
N LEU A 237 -1.07 22.26 6.38
CA LEU A 237 -1.93 22.30 7.56
C LEU A 237 -2.67 20.97 7.75
N GLN A 238 -3.20 20.41 6.67
CA GLN A 238 -3.87 19.12 6.70
C GLN A 238 -2.92 18.02 7.17
N ASP A 239 -1.72 17.93 6.59
CA ASP A 239 -0.72 16.94 7.00
C ASP A 239 -0.32 17.11 8.47
N GLY A 240 -0.19 18.36 8.92
CA GLY A 240 0.08 18.69 10.32
C GLY A 240 -1.00 18.19 11.27
N VAL A 241 -2.29 18.46 10.97
CA VAL A 241 -3.41 18.01 11.81
C VAL A 241 -3.60 16.49 11.72
N MET A 242 -3.32 15.86 10.58
CA MET A 242 -3.36 14.40 10.46
C MET A 242 -2.32 13.74 11.36
N LYS A 243 -1.07 14.25 11.36
CA LYS A 243 0.00 13.76 12.24
C LYS A 243 -0.34 13.88 13.73
N THR A 244 -1.03 14.94 14.14
CA THR A 244 -1.44 15.09 15.56
C THR A 244 -2.57 14.14 15.95
N ARG A 245 -3.33 13.61 14.97
CA ARG A 245 -4.41 12.63 15.18
C ARG A 245 -3.92 11.17 15.12
N MET A 246 -2.75 10.91 14.53
CA MET A 246 -2.20 9.57 14.41
C MET A 246 -1.93 8.94 15.78
N GLN A 247 -2.21 7.65 15.89
CA GLN A 247 -1.93 6.84 17.08
C GLN A 247 -1.18 5.57 16.68
N PRO A 248 -0.24 5.08 17.50
CA PRO A 248 0.42 3.80 17.26
C PRO A 248 -0.57 2.64 17.23
N ILE A 249 -0.46 1.79 16.21
CA ILE A 249 -1.33 0.61 16.04
C ILE A 249 -1.20 -0.40 17.18
N GLY A 250 -0.09 -0.38 17.93
CA GLY A 250 0.12 -1.20 19.12
C GLY A 250 -1.02 -1.10 20.14
N ASN A 251 -1.72 0.05 20.21
CA ASN A 251 -2.90 0.24 21.05
C ASN A 251 -4.06 -0.71 20.67
N ALA A 252 -4.22 -1.03 19.38
CA ALA A 252 -5.21 -2.00 18.93
C ALA A 252 -4.81 -3.45 19.24
N TRP A 253 -3.51 -3.72 19.41
CA TRP A 253 -2.98 -5.06 19.68
C TRP A 253 -2.76 -5.37 21.16
N ALA A 254 -2.95 -4.39 22.06
CA ALA A 254 -2.67 -4.54 23.48
C ALA A 254 -3.35 -5.77 24.13
N LYS A 255 -4.54 -6.15 23.63
CA LYS A 255 -5.30 -7.31 24.13
C LYS A 255 -4.92 -8.66 23.48
N MET A 256 -4.20 -8.65 22.36
CA MET A 256 -3.86 -9.87 21.61
C MET A 256 -3.03 -10.87 22.41
N PRO A 257 -1.97 -10.47 23.15
CA PRO A 257 -1.16 -11.41 23.92
C PRO A 257 -1.99 -12.23 24.90
N ARG A 258 -2.98 -11.60 25.55
CA ARG A 258 -3.89 -12.25 26.48
C ARG A 258 -4.87 -13.17 25.77
N LEU A 259 -5.50 -12.69 24.70
CA LEU A 259 -6.42 -13.49 23.88
C LEU A 259 -5.75 -14.77 23.37
N VAL A 260 -4.50 -14.67 22.88
CA VAL A 260 -3.76 -15.84 22.36
C VAL A 260 -3.40 -16.80 23.49
N ARG A 261 -3.08 -16.31 24.70
CA ARG A 261 -2.87 -17.16 25.87
C ARG A 261 -4.15 -17.94 26.24
N ASP A 262 -5.27 -17.25 26.35
CA ASP A 262 -6.54 -17.88 26.72
C ASP A 262 -6.95 -18.95 25.68
N LEU A 263 -6.81 -18.65 24.38
CA LEU A 263 -7.04 -19.60 23.29
C LEU A 263 -6.04 -20.77 23.28
N SER A 264 -4.78 -20.52 23.67
CA SER A 264 -3.76 -21.56 23.78
C SER A 264 -4.13 -22.58 24.87
N ILE A 265 -4.66 -22.13 26.00
CA ILE A 265 -5.14 -22.97 27.10
C ILE A 265 -6.43 -23.68 26.71
N GLU A 266 -7.43 -22.96 26.20
CA GLU A 266 -8.75 -23.49 25.82
C GLU A 266 -8.65 -24.58 24.74
N LEU A 267 -7.82 -24.36 23.72
CA LEU A 267 -7.66 -25.29 22.60
C LEU A 267 -6.56 -26.34 22.82
N GLY A 268 -5.77 -26.23 23.90
CA GLY A 268 -4.62 -27.11 24.17
C GLY A 268 -3.49 -27.00 23.14
N LYS A 269 -3.39 -25.88 22.41
CA LYS A 269 -2.37 -25.64 21.38
C LYS A 269 -1.27 -24.76 21.93
N LYS A 270 0.00 -25.02 21.59
CA LYS A 270 1.13 -24.14 21.94
C LYS A 270 1.28 -23.05 20.89
N ILE A 271 1.05 -21.79 21.26
CA ILE A 271 1.03 -20.66 20.32
C ILE A 271 2.04 -19.59 20.74
N ASN A 272 2.86 -19.13 19.80
CA ASN A 272 3.72 -17.97 19.94
C ASN A 272 3.19 -16.81 19.10
N LEU A 273 2.87 -15.69 19.75
CA LEU A 273 2.46 -14.46 19.08
C LEU A 273 3.68 -13.53 18.90
N GLU A 274 3.95 -13.17 17.65
CA GLU A 274 4.92 -12.13 17.29
C GLU A 274 4.20 -10.88 16.81
N MET A 275 4.57 -9.72 17.35
CA MET A 275 4.04 -8.43 16.93
C MET A 275 5.20 -7.56 16.43
N ARG A 276 5.09 -7.06 15.21
CA ARG A 276 6.11 -6.23 14.54
C ARG A 276 5.47 -4.93 14.07
N GLY A 277 6.19 -3.82 14.20
CA GLY A 277 5.69 -2.51 13.79
C GLY A 277 4.54 -1.99 14.65
N ALA A 278 4.55 -2.25 15.96
CA ALA A 278 3.56 -1.72 16.90
C ALA A 278 3.57 -0.17 16.96
N ASP A 279 4.70 0.44 16.60
CA ASP A 279 4.88 1.90 16.54
C ASP A 279 4.31 2.52 15.26
N THR A 280 3.80 1.70 14.33
CA THR A 280 3.22 2.18 13.07
C THR A 280 2.01 3.05 13.35
N GLU A 281 2.08 4.31 12.93
CA GLU A 281 1.04 5.31 13.12
C GLU A 281 -0.17 5.04 12.21
N LEU A 282 -1.37 5.13 12.79
CA LEU A 282 -2.67 4.94 12.14
C LEU A 282 -3.68 5.95 12.69
N ASP A 283 -4.64 6.38 11.87
CA ASP A 283 -5.73 7.26 12.31
C ASP A 283 -6.53 6.65 13.47
N ARG A 284 -6.83 7.44 14.51
CA ARG A 284 -7.61 7.00 15.69
C ARG A 284 -8.92 6.30 15.34
N GLN A 285 -9.70 6.83 14.39
CA GLN A 285 -11.01 6.27 14.02
C GLN A 285 -10.83 4.94 13.29
N VAL A 286 -9.81 4.84 12.43
CA VAL A 286 -9.46 3.58 11.79
C VAL A 286 -8.96 2.57 12.83
N LEU A 287 -8.18 3.01 13.82
CA LEU A 287 -7.68 2.19 14.91
C LEU A 287 -8.82 1.60 15.76
N GLU A 288 -9.88 2.35 16.04
CA GLU A 288 -11.06 1.82 16.74
C GLU A 288 -11.82 0.78 15.89
N LEU A 289 -11.98 1.04 14.59
CA LEU A 289 -12.73 0.16 13.68
C LEU A 289 -11.99 -1.14 13.34
N ILE A 290 -10.66 -1.16 13.41
CA ILE A 290 -9.84 -2.32 13.05
C ILE A 290 -9.63 -3.32 14.20
N LYS A 291 -9.86 -2.93 15.46
CA LYS A 291 -9.71 -3.79 16.66
C LYS A 291 -10.47 -5.11 16.55
N ASP A 292 -11.76 -5.04 16.19
CA ASP A 292 -12.63 -6.21 16.08
C ASP A 292 -12.21 -7.15 14.94
N PRO A 293 -11.98 -6.67 13.70
CA PRO A 293 -11.41 -7.47 12.62
C PRO A 293 -10.13 -8.22 13.01
N LEU A 294 -9.16 -7.52 13.62
CA LEU A 294 -7.89 -8.13 14.03
C LEU A 294 -8.08 -9.23 15.07
N THR A 295 -8.91 -8.96 16.09
CA THR A 295 -9.27 -9.94 17.11
C THR A 295 -9.84 -11.21 16.49
N HIS A 296 -10.71 -11.05 15.49
CA HIS A 296 -11.33 -12.17 14.80
C HIS A 296 -10.32 -12.98 13.95
N MET A 297 -9.44 -12.31 13.19
CA MET A 297 -8.43 -13.01 12.37
C MET A 297 -7.39 -13.76 13.21
N VAL A 298 -6.95 -13.18 14.33
CA VAL A 298 -6.05 -13.86 15.28
C VAL A 298 -6.73 -15.09 15.88
N ARG A 299 -8.01 -14.98 16.24
CA ARG A 299 -8.79 -16.13 16.74
C ARG A 299 -8.91 -17.23 15.67
N ASN A 300 -9.20 -16.88 14.42
CA ASN A 300 -9.30 -17.85 13.33
C ASN A 300 -7.96 -18.56 13.07
N SER A 301 -6.86 -17.82 13.18
CA SER A 301 -5.50 -18.36 13.08
C SER A 301 -5.25 -19.39 14.20
N ALA A 302 -5.66 -19.09 15.43
CA ALA A 302 -5.51 -20.00 16.58
C ALA A 302 -6.44 -21.23 16.52
N ASP A 303 -7.73 -21.04 16.23
CA ASP A 303 -8.76 -22.10 16.22
C ASP A 303 -8.63 -23.01 14.99
N HIS A 304 -8.56 -22.41 13.80
CA HIS A 304 -8.62 -23.15 12.55
C HIS A 304 -7.29 -23.23 11.80
N GLY A 305 -6.45 -22.19 11.87
CA GLY A 305 -5.16 -22.14 11.16
C GLY A 305 -4.16 -23.15 11.71
N LEU A 306 -3.81 -23.02 13.00
CA LEU A 306 -2.80 -23.84 13.66
C LEU A 306 -3.30 -25.27 13.95
N GLU A 307 -2.46 -26.27 13.67
CA GLU A 307 -2.72 -27.67 14.00
C GLU A 307 -2.40 -28.01 15.46
N MET A 308 -2.83 -29.19 15.92
CA MET A 308 -2.45 -29.68 17.26
C MET A 308 -0.95 -30.00 17.34
N PRO A 309 -0.33 -29.88 18.54
CA PRO A 309 1.10 -30.17 18.72
C PRO A 309 1.57 -31.52 18.15
N GLU A 310 0.74 -32.56 18.26
CA GLU A 310 1.03 -33.89 17.72
C GLU A 310 1.03 -33.92 16.19
N ASP A 311 0.05 -33.29 15.56
CA ASP A 311 -0.06 -33.21 14.10
C ASP A 311 1.06 -32.34 13.52
N ARG A 312 1.47 -31.28 14.22
CA ARG A 312 2.62 -30.46 13.83
C ARG A 312 3.91 -31.26 13.82
N ARG A 313 4.15 -32.09 14.85
CA ARG A 313 5.31 -33.00 14.89
C ARG A 313 5.27 -34.01 13.74
N ARG A 314 4.10 -34.56 13.40
CA ARG A 314 3.94 -35.47 12.24
C ARG A 314 4.22 -34.77 10.91
N ALA A 315 3.93 -33.48 10.81
CA ALA A 315 4.19 -32.64 9.65
C ALA A 315 5.61 -32.03 9.61
N ASN A 316 6.54 -32.44 10.49
CA ASN A 316 7.89 -31.87 10.64
C ASN A 316 7.91 -30.36 10.94
N LYS A 317 6.89 -29.85 11.65
CA LYS A 317 6.81 -28.47 12.13
C LYS A 317 7.20 -28.37 13.60
N SER A 318 7.57 -27.16 14.02
CA SER A 318 7.72 -26.83 15.45
C SER A 318 6.43 -27.15 16.21
N GLU A 319 6.55 -27.74 17.39
CA GLU A 319 5.42 -28.03 18.28
C GLU A 319 4.66 -26.75 18.68
N THR A 320 5.38 -25.63 18.79
CA THR A 320 4.80 -24.30 18.98
C THR A 320 4.45 -23.70 17.63
N GLY A 321 3.17 -23.39 17.40
CA GLY A 321 2.68 -22.65 16.25
C GLY A 321 2.95 -21.16 16.36
N ARG A 322 3.11 -20.49 15.23
CA ARG A 322 3.45 -19.06 15.16
C ARG A 322 2.30 -18.28 14.55
N ILE A 323 1.88 -17.22 15.23
CA ILE A 323 0.99 -16.18 14.69
C ILE A 323 1.79 -14.87 14.68
N MET A 324 1.83 -14.21 13.53
CA MET A 324 2.56 -12.98 13.31
C MET A 324 1.58 -11.86 12.94
N LEU A 325 1.65 -10.76 13.69
CA LEU A 325 1.02 -9.48 13.39
C LEU A 325 2.12 -8.51 12.98
N ASN A 326 2.04 -7.97 11.78
CA ASN A 326 3.03 -7.03 11.26
C ASN A 326 2.29 -5.81 10.69
N ALA A 327 2.77 -4.61 10.99
CA ALA A 327 2.28 -3.40 10.37
C ALA A 327 3.44 -2.53 9.90
N PHE A 328 3.29 -1.91 8.73
CA PHE A 328 4.28 -1.01 8.17
C PHE A 328 3.64 -0.07 7.14
N HIS A 329 4.33 1.02 6.83
CA HIS A 329 3.94 1.97 5.80
C HIS A 329 4.57 1.60 4.45
N GLU A 330 3.78 1.56 3.38
CA GLU A 330 4.26 1.35 2.01
C GLU A 330 3.38 2.13 1.02
N GLY A 331 4.00 2.98 0.20
CA GLY A 331 3.32 3.66 -0.91
C GLY A 331 2.07 4.47 -0.50
N GLY A 332 2.12 5.23 0.60
CA GLY A 332 0.99 6.02 1.11
C GLY A 332 -0.12 5.21 1.77
N HIS A 333 0.11 3.91 1.99
CA HIS A 333 -0.82 3.01 2.67
C HIS A 333 -0.15 2.40 3.91
N ILE A 334 -0.98 2.01 4.86
CA ILE A 334 -0.61 1.17 5.99
C ILE A 334 -0.98 -0.26 5.61
N LEU A 335 0.02 -1.13 5.58
CA LEU A 335 -0.18 -2.56 5.42
C LEU A 335 -0.20 -3.19 6.80
N ILE A 336 -1.22 -4.00 7.06
CA ILE A 336 -1.33 -4.82 8.26
C ILE A 336 -1.42 -6.28 7.81
N GLU A 337 -0.42 -7.07 8.17
CA GLU A 337 -0.31 -8.47 7.84
C GLU A 337 -0.60 -9.33 9.08
N ILE A 338 -1.41 -10.37 8.87
CA ILE A 338 -1.75 -11.38 9.85
C ILE A 338 -1.39 -12.72 9.24
N ALA A 339 -0.31 -13.33 9.71
CA ALA A 339 0.21 -14.58 9.17
C ALA A 339 0.29 -15.69 10.22
N ASP A 340 -0.01 -16.91 9.83
CA ASP A 340 0.17 -18.13 10.62
C ASP A 340 1.03 -19.16 9.87
N ASP A 341 1.68 -20.07 10.59
CA ASP A 341 2.44 -21.19 10.04
C ASP A 341 1.67 -22.52 10.12
N GLY A 342 0.34 -22.43 10.11
CA GLY A 342 -0.59 -23.53 10.29
C GLY A 342 -0.77 -24.38 9.04
N LYS A 343 -1.92 -25.04 8.94
CA LYS A 343 -2.21 -25.98 7.84
C LYS A 343 -2.51 -25.31 6.50
N GLY A 344 -2.68 -23.99 6.47
CA GLY A 344 -3.14 -23.27 5.29
C GLY A 344 -4.62 -23.54 4.95
N LEU A 345 -5.08 -22.95 3.85
CA LEU A 345 -6.41 -23.12 3.29
C LEU A 345 -6.40 -24.29 2.29
N SER A 346 -7.33 -25.24 2.46
CA SER A 346 -7.48 -26.34 1.51
C SER A 346 -8.22 -25.85 0.26
N THR A 347 -7.47 -25.64 -0.82
CA THR A 347 -8.01 -25.16 -2.10
C THR A 347 -9.10 -26.10 -2.62
N ASP A 348 -8.92 -27.41 -2.50
CA ASP A 348 -9.88 -28.41 -2.98
C ASP A 348 -11.23 -28.34 -2.24
N ARG A 349 -11.20 -28.13 -0.92
CA ARG A 349 -12.45 -27.96 -0.14
C ARG A 349 -13.18 -26.68 -0.50
N ILE A 350 -12.43 -25.60 -0.75
CA ILE A 350 -13.00 -24.32 -1.17
C ILE A 350 -13.64 -24.47 -2.56
N ARG A 351 -12.97 -25.15 -3.51
CA ARG A 351 -13.52 -25.47 -4.84
C ARG A 351 -14.82 -26.26 -4.75
N ALA A 352 -14.81 -27.38 -4.01
CA ALA A 352 -15.99 -28.22 -3.84
C ALA A 352 -17.16 -27.47 -3.20
N LYS A 353 -16.88 -26.61 -2.21
CA LYS A 353 -17.91 -25.79 -1.56
C LYS A 353 -18.47 -24.74 -2.51
N ALA A 354 -17.62 -24.06 -3.29
CA ALA A 354 -18.04 -23.09 -4.30
C ALA A 354 -18.95 -23.71 -5.38
N LEU A 355 -18.63 -24.93 -5.84
CA LEU A 355 -19.49 -25.71 -6.74
C LEU A 355 -20.85 -26.04 -6.09
N SER A 356 -20.83 -26.53 -4.84
CA SER A 356 -22.05 -26.94 -4.15
C SER A 356 -23.03 -25.77 -3.90
N GLN A 357 -22.49 -24.55 -3.76
CA GLN A 357 -23.26 -23.33 -3.56
C GLN A 357 -23.60 -22.61 -4.88
N GLY A 358 -23.21 -23.16 -6.04
CA GLY A 358 -23.46 -22.58 -7.36
C GLY A 358 -22.74 -21.24 -7.59
N LEU A 359 -21.64 -20.97 -6.88
CA LEU A 359 -20.91 -19.71 -6.94
C LEU A 359 -20.02 -19.58 -8.18
N ALA A 360 -19.63 -20.71 -8.76
CA ALA A 360 -18.89 -20.81 -10.01
C ALA A 360 -19.14 -22.19 -10.62
N THR A 361 -19.02 -22.30 -11.94
CA THR A 361 -19.11 -23.55 -12.69
C THR A 361 -17.80 -24.34 -12.60
N GLU A 362 -17.85 -25.63 -12.95
CA GLU A 362 -16.66 -26.51 -12.96
C GLU A 362 -15.59 -26.01 -13.93
N ALA A 363 -16.00 -25.47 -15.08
CA ALA A 363 -15.09 -24.87 -16.06
C ALA A 363 -14.43 -23.57 -15.53
N GLU A 364 -15.20 -22.71 -14.85
CA GLU A 364 -14.67 -21.46 -14.28
C GLU A 364 -13.68 -21.74 -13.14
N ILE A 365 -13.99 -22.68 -12.24
CA ILE A 365 -13.11 -23.03 -11.13
C ILE A 365 -11.80 -23.67 -11.61
N ALA A 366 -11.87 -24.46 -12.69
CA ALA A 366 -10.67 -25.04 -13.30
C ALA A 366 -9.75 -23.98 -13.93
N ALA A 367 -10.31 -22.85 -14.39
CA ALA A 367 -9.56 -21.74 -14.96
C ALA A 367 -9.02 -20.75 -13.92
N MET A 368 -9.51 -20.79 -12.67
CA MET A 368 -9.09 -19.90 -11.59
C MET A 368 -7.74 -20.30 -11.00
N SER A 369 -6.91 -19.29 -10.73
CA SER A 369 -5.71 -19.41 -9.91
C SER A 369 -6.08 -19.75 -8.44
N GLU A 370 -5.14 -20.30 -7.68
CA GLU A 370 -5.36 -20.61 -6.26
C GLU A 370 -5.76 -19.37 -5.45
N ARG A 371 -5.16 -18.21 -5.76
CA ARG A 371 -5.51 -16.92 -5.13
C ARG A 371 -6.96 -16.54 -5.38
N GLU A 372 -7.45 -16.67 -6.60
CA GLU A 372 -8.85 -16.38 -6.94
C GLU A 372 -9.82 -17.32 -6.21
N VAL A 373 -9.44 -18.60 -6.10
CA VAL A 373 -10.22 -19.57 -5.32
C VAL A 373 -10.23 -19.19 -3.83
N HIS A 374 -9.11 -18.80 -3.24
CA HIS A 374 -9.05 -18.42 -1.83
C HIS A 374 -9.91 -17.18 -1.53
N ARG A 375 -10.15 -16.27 -2.49
CA ARG A 375 -11.05 -15.12 -2.29
C ARG A 375 -12.51 -15.49 -2.03
N PHE A 376 -12.95 -16.72 -2.33
CA PHE A 376 -14.31 -17.17 -1.99
C PHE A 376 -14.59 -17.14 -0.49
N ILE A 377 -13.56 -17.24 0.37
CA ILE A 377 -13.73 -17.18 1.83
C ILE A 377 -14.33 -15.86 2.32
N PHE A 378 -14.20 -14.78 1.54
CA PHE A 378 -14.76 -13.47 1.87
C PHE A 378 -16.23 -13.31 1.47
N ARG A 379 -16.87 -14.31 0.85
CA ARG A 379 -18.29 -14.24 0.49
C ARG A 379 -19.19 -14.54 1.68
N ALA A 380 -20.31 -13.83 1.76
CA ALA A 380 -21.33 -14.05 2.79
C ALA A 380 -21.84 -15.49 2.77
N GLY A 381 -21.88 -16.12 3.95
CA GLY A 381 -22.32 -17.51 4.10
C GLY A 381 -21.32 -18.57 3.59
N PHE A 382 -20.11 -18.18 3.18
CA PHE A 382 -19.07 -19.11 2.80
C PHE A 382 -18.27 -19.56 4.02
N SER A 383 -18.42 -20.82 4.42
CA SER A 383 -17.60 -21.45 5.45
C SER A 383 -17.29 -22.90 5.06
N THR A 384 -16.03 -23.29 5.28
CA THR A 384 -15.54 -24.66 5.06
C THR A 384 -15.67 -25.54 6.30
N ALA A 385 -16.16 -24.99 7.42
CA ALA A 385 -16.37 -25.75 8.66
C ALA A 385 -17.57 -26.69 8.55
N ALA A 386 -17.40 -27.95 8.97
CA ALA A 386 -18.45 -28.96 8.96
C ALA A 386 -19.46 -28.81 10.11
N ALA A 387 -19.10 -28.06 11.17
CA ALA A 387 -19.95 -27.74 12.31
C ALA A 387 -19.66 -26.31 12.80
N VAL A 388 -20.68 -25.64 13.34
CA VAL A 388 -20.53 -24.34 14.00
C VAL A 388 -19.87 -24.58 15.36
N THR A 389 -18.65 -24.10 15.57
CA THR A 389 -17.99 -24.19 16.88
C THR A 389 -18.66 -23.23 17.86
N ALA A 390 -18.83 -23.65 19.12
CA ALA A 390 -19.51 -22.87 20.16
C ALA A 390 -18.86 -21.49 20.41
N VAL A 391 -17.58 -21.34 20.07
CA VAL A 391 -16.79 -20.10 20.21
C VAL A 391 -17.00 -19.11 19.04
N SER A 392 -17.62 -19.57 17.94
CA SER A 392 -17.90 -18.77 16.73
C SER A 392 -19.37 -18.32 16.62
N GLY A 393 -20.17 -18.58 17.66
CA GLY A 393 -21.64 -18.39 17.70
C GLY A 393 -22.19 -16.95 17.68
N ARG A 394 -21.43 -15.96 17.19
CA ARG A 394 -21.95 -14.59 16.95
C ARG A 394 -22.13 -14.23 15.47
N GLY A 395 -21.91 -15.18 14.55
CA GLY A 395 -22.17 -14.95 13.12
C GLY A 395 -21.20 -13.98 12.45
N VAL A 396 -19.95 -13.89 12.95
CA VAL A 396 -18.91 -13.07 12.34
C VAL A 396 -18.09 -13.97 11.43
N GLY A 397 -18.39 -13.95 10.13
CA GLY A 397 -17.57 -14.61 9.12
C GLY A 397 -16.46 -13.68 8.61
N MET A 398 -15.65 -14.21 7.71
CA MET A 398 -14.61 -13.44 7.02
C MET A 398 -15.21 -12.37 6.07
N ASP A 399 -16.49 -12.48 5.73
CA ASP A 399 -17.31 -11.46 5.07
C ASP A 399 -17.50 -10.19 5.92
N VAL A 400 -17.70 -10.35 7.24
CA VAL A 400 -17.82 -9.21 8.17
C VAL A 400 -16.48 -8.49 8.31
N VAL A 401 -15.39 -9.25 8.40
CA VAL A 401 -14.02 -8.68 8.40
C VAL A 401 -13.80 -7.85 7.14
N LYS A 402 -14.10 -8.42 5.96
CA LYS A 402 -13.99 -7.73 4.67
C LYS A 402 -14.82 -6.45 4.64
N THR A 403 -16.09 -6.52 5.07
CA THR A 403 -17.01 -5.38 5.09
C THR A 403 -16.52 -4.27 6.02
N ASN A 404 -15.91 -4.62 7.17
CA ASN A 404 -15.35 -3.65 8.10
C ASN A 404 -14.09 -2.99 7.54
N VAL A 405 -13.21 -3.76 6.88
CA VAL A 405 -12.03 -3.23 6.18
C VAL A 405 -12.44 -2.32 5.01
N GLU A 406 -13.45 -2.69 4.23
CA GLU A 406 -13.95 -1.84 3.13
C GLU A 406 -14.58 -0.55 3.66
N ARG A 407 -15.21 -0.59 4.85
CA ARG A 407 -15.81 0.59 5.50
C ARG A 407 -14.80 1.68 5.86
N ILE A 408 -13.57 1.29 6.16
CA ILE A 408 -12.46 2.21 6.45
C ILE A 408 -11.68 2.62 5.18
N GLY A 409 -12.21 2.30 3.99
CA GLY A 409 -11.54 2.59 2.71
C GLY A 409 -10.36 1.67 2.42
N GLY A 410 -10.22 0.57 3.16
CA GLY A 410 -9.15 -0.40 2.97
C GLY A 410 -9.55 -1.57 2.06
N THR A 411 -8.56 -2.38 1.71
CA THR A 411 -8.74 -3.66 1.00
C THR A 411 -8.10 -4.78 1.79
N ILE A 412 -8.60 -6.00 1.62
CA ILE A 412 -8.04 -7.21 2.22
C ILE A 412 -7.75 -8.24 1.14
N ASP A 413 -6.59 -8.87 1.23
CA ASP A 413 -6.17 -9.97 0.38
C ASP A 413 -5.71 -11.17 1.22
N VAL A 414 -5.68 -12.36 0.61
CA VAL A 414 -5.27 -13.60 1.25
C VAL A 414 -4.29 -14.37 0.37
N SER A 415 -3.21 -14.85 0.99
CA SER A 415 -2.24 -15.74 0.38
C SER A 415 -2.05 -16.94 1.30
N SER A 416 -2.39 -18.13 0.83
CA SER A 416 -2.27 -19.35 1.63
C SER A 416 -1.59 -20.45 0.84
N THR A 417 -0.86 -21.31 1.54
CA THR A 417 -0.30 -22.52 0.95
C THR A 417 -0.56 -23.68 1.90
N GLU A 418 -1.21 -24.72 1.40
CA GLU A 418 -1.56 -25.89 2.20
C GLU A 418 -0.30 -26.53 2.80
N GLY A 419 -0.36 -26.81 4.10
CA GLY A 419 0.77 -27.29 4.90
C GLY A 419 1.81 -26.24 5.29
N ARG A 420 1.74 -24.98 4.81
CA ARG A 420 2.71 -23.92 5.18
C ARG A 420 2.11 -22.75 5.96
N GLY A 421 0.80 -22.55 5.86
CA GLY A 421 0.07 -21.53 6.64
C GLY A 421 -0.69 -20.55 5.75
N THR A 422 -1.23 -19.51 6.38
CA THR A 422 -2.04 -18.48 5.71
C THR A 422 -1.54 -17.09 6.09
N SER A 423 -1.59 -16.15 5.15
CA SER A 423 -1.30 -14.74 5.36
C SER A 423 -2.45 -13.89 4.83
N PHE A 424 -2.99 -13.02 5.68
CA PHE A 424 -3.95 -11.99 5.30
C PHE A 424 -3.24 -10.64 5.28
N THR A 425 -3.44 -9.87 4.22
CA THR A 425 -2.84 -8.54 4.07
C THR A 425 -3.96 -7.51 3.94
N ILE A 426 -4.03 -6.58 4.88
CA ILE A 426 -4.97 -5.47 4.88
C ILE A 426 -4.22 -4.22 4.47
N LYS A 427 -4.73 -3.51 3.46
CA LYS A 427 -4.15 -2.27 2.96
C LYS A 427 -5.11 -1.13 3.23
N ILE A 428 -4.69 -0.15 4.04
CA ILE A 428 -5.50 0.99 4.48
C ILE A 428 -4.83 2.28 4.01
N PRO A 429 -5.54 3.25 3.44
CA PRO A 429 -4.97 4.55 3.10
C PRO A 429 -4.61 5.36 4.37
N LEU A 430 -3.51 6.14 4.31
CA LEU A 430 -3.01 6.93 5.45
C LEU A 430 -3.85 8.20 5.72
N THR A 431 -4.64 8.67 4.74
CA THR A 431 -5.37 9.94 4.80
C THR A 431 -6.89 9.76 4.90
N LEU A 432 -7.61 10.78 5.38
CA LEU A 432 -8.99 10.99 4.91
C LEU A 432 -8.92 10.96 3.38
N ALA A 433 -9.78 10.17 2.75
CA ALA A 433 -9.62 9.75 1.36
C ALA A 433 -9.75 10.95 0.40
N ILE A 434 -8.70 11.75 0.24
CA ILE A 434 -8.57 12.74 -0.83
C ILE A 434 -8.01 12.00 -2.03
N VAL A 435 -8.74 12.01 -3.13
CA VAL A 435 -8.38 11.30 -4.36
C VAL A 435 -8.38 12.31 -5.50
N SER A 436 -7.36 12.26 -6.37
CA SER A 436 -7.41 12.97 -7.65
C SER A 436 -8.38 12.25 -8.57
N ALA A 437 -9.41 12.95 -9.03
CA ALA A 437 -10.43 12.38 -9.90
C ALA A 437 -10.68 13.27 -11.12
N LEU A 438 -10.86 12.63 -12.27
CA LEU A 438 -11.33 13.25 -13.49
C LEU A 438 -12.84 13.46 -13.39
N ILE A 439 -13.29 14.71 -13.53
CA ILE A 439 -14.71 15.02 -13.55
C ILE A 439 -15.25 14.81 -14.97
N VAL A 440 -16.32 14.03 -15.09
CA VAL A 440 -16.96 13.69 -16.37
C VAL A 440 -18.45 13.99 -16.29
N GLU A 441 -19.08 14.27 -17.42
CA GLU A 441 -20.53 14.51 -17.51
C GLU A 441 -21.18 13.54 -18.49
N VAL A 442 -22.35 13.04 -18.10
CA VAL A 442 -23.18 12.13 -18.87
C VAL A 442 -24.65 12.46 -18.61
N ALA A 443 -25.43 12.62 -19.67
CA ALA A 443 -26.84 13.00 -19.62
C ALA A 443 -27.12 14.27 -18.79
N GLY A 444 -26.14 15.19 -18.75
CA GLY A 444 -26.20 16.42 -17.95
C GLY A 444 -25.85 16.25 -16.46
N GLU A 445 -25.57 15.03 -16.01
CA GLU A 445 -25.14 14.74 -14.64
C GLU A 445 -23.62 14.57 -14.55
N ARG A 446 -23.01 15.02 -13.45
CA ARG A 446 -21.55 14.94 -13.25
C ARG A 446 -21.15 13.77 -12.36
N PHE A 447 -20.04 13.13 -12.73
CA PHE A 447 -19.44 12.01 -12.02
C PHE A 447 -17.94 12.20 -11.89
N ALA A 448 -17.33 11.54 -10.90
CA ALA A 448 -15.88 11.52 -10.71
C ALA A 448 -15.30 10.15 -11.03
N ILE A 449 -14.25 10.07 -11.86
CA ILE A 449 -13.49 8.85 -12.12
C ILE A 449 -12.10 8.99 -11.47
N PRO A 450 -11.69 8.11 -10.54
CA PRO A 450 -10.35 8.15 -9.96
C PRO A 450 -9.26 8.11 -11.03
N GLN A 451 -8.33 9.07 -11.00
CA GLN A 451 -7.32 9.24 -12.04
C GLN A 451 -6.36 8.05 -12.13
N ILE A 452 -6.11 7.36 -11.02
CA ILE A 452 -5.21 6.19 -10.95
C ILE A 452 -5.62 5.04 -11.90
N GLY A 453 -6.90 4.98 -12.28
CA GLY A 453 -7.41 3.97 -13.21
C GLY A 453 -7.49 4.44 -14.66
N VAL A 454 -7.15 5.70 -14.97
CA VAL A 454 -7.29 6.31 -16.31
C VAL A 454 -5.94 6.26 -17.04
N LEU A 455 -5.90 5.58 -18.19
CA LEU A 455 -4.72 5.49 -19.05
C LEU A 455 -4.63 6.65 -20.03
N GLU A 456 -5.71 6.92 -20.76
CA GLU A 456 -5.76 7.99 -21.75
C GLU A 456 -7.20 8.42 -22.04
N LEU A 457 -7.35 9.60 -22.66
CA LEU A 457 -8.63 10.20 -23.05
C LEU A 457 -8.69 10.28 -24.57
N VAL A 458 -9.72 9.67 -25.16
CA VAL A 458 -9.88 9.60 -26.62
C VAL A 458 -11.16 10.30 -27.02
N ARG A 459 -11.10 11.16 -28.05
CA ARG A 459 -12.31 11.76 -28.64
C ARG A 459 -12.81 10.91 -29.80
N VAL A 460 -14.08 10.53 -29.76
CA VAL A 460 -14.71 9.76 -30.84
C VAL A 460 -14.95 10.69 -32.04
N GLY A 461 -14.74 10.20 -33.26
CA GLY A 461 -15.19 10.91 -34.47
C GLY A 461 -14.27 11.99 -35.04
N GLY A 462 -13.06 12.17 -34.49
CA GLY A 462 -12.09 13.15 -34.99
C GLY A 462 -11.25 12.68 -36.20
N GLY A 463 -11.21 11.38 -36.51
CA GLY A 463 -10.38 10.81 -37.58
C GLY A 463 -10.79 9.40 -38.02
N ALA A 464 -10.11 8.86 -39.04
CA ALA A 464 -10.39 7.52 -39.59
C ALA A 464 -10.11 6.37 -38.59
N ASP A 465 -9.17 6.58 -37.67
CA ASP A 465 -8.70 5.60 -36.68
C ASP A 465 -9.42 5.67 -35.32
N THR A 466 -10.43 6.52 -35.15
CA THR A 466 -11.24 6.60 -33.92
C THR A 466 -12.71 6.30 -34.19
N ARG A 467 -12.95 5.27 -35.01
CA ARG A 467 -14.27 4.76 -35.33
C ARG A 467 -14.71 3.73 -34.30
N VAL A 468 -15.93 3.90 -33.80
CA VAL A 468 -16.61 2.88 -33.01
C VAL A 468 -17.17 1.84 -33.98
N GLU A 469 -16.66 0.62 -33.88
CA GLU A 469 -17.18 -0.56 -34.55
C GLU A 469 -18.09 -1.31 -33.56
N ARG A 470 -18.92 -2.23 -34.07
CA ARG A 470 -19.80 -3.03 -33.23
C ARG A 470 -19.56 -4.50 -33.55
N ILE A 471 -19.16 -5.26 -32.53
CA ILE A 471 -18.95 -6.71 -32.65
C ILE A 471 -20.08 -7.38 -31.87
N LYS A 472 -20.99 -8.02 -32.61
CA LYS A 472 -22.30 -8.48 -32.08
C LYS A 472 -23.07 -7.30 -31.46
N ASP A 473 -23.23 -7.32 -30.13
CA ASP A 473 -23.95 -6.29 -29.36
C ASP A 473 -23.03 -5.34 -28.59
N ALA A 474 -21.71 -5.56 -28.62
CA ALA A 474 -20.75 -4.75 -27.88
C ALA A 474 -20.12 -3.68 -28.79
N PRO A 475 -20.19 -2.39 -28.42
CA PRO A 475 -19.42 -1.35 -29.09
C PRO A 475 -17.94 -1.52 -28.76
N VAL A 476 -17.08 -1.42 -29.77
CA VAL A 476 -15.64 -1.50 -29.63
C VAL A 476 -14.99 -0.33 -30.36
N LEU A 477 -13.98 0.27 -29.76
CA LEU A 477 -13.14 1.26 -30.40
C LEU A 477 -11.90 0.56 -30.96
N ARG A 478 -11.62 0.72 -32.24
CA ARG A 478 -10.31 0.34 -32.77
C ARG A 478 -9.33 1.44 -32.38
N LEU A 479 -8.47 1.17 -31.40
CA LEU A 479 -7.46 2.10 -30.93
C LEU A 479 -6.08 1.51 -31.20
N ARG A 480 -5.35 2.07 -32.18
CA ARG A 480 -4.03 1.57 -32.63
C ARG A 480 -4.07 0.07 -32.96
N ASP A 481 -5.04 -0.33 -33.80
CA ASP A 481 -5.32 -1.72 -34.23
C ASP A 481 -5.68 -2.74 -33.14
N ARG A 482 -5.85 -2.29 -31.89
CA ARG A 482 -6.43 -3.11 -30.82
C ARG A 482 -7.90 -2.76 -30.65
N LEU A 483 -8.72 -3.80 -30.50
CA LEU A 483 -10.15 -3.64 -30.21
C LEU A 483 -10.31 -3.37 -28.71
N LEU A 484 -10.63 -2.13 -28.38
CA LEU A 484 -10.94 -1.70 -27.03
C LEU A 484 -12.45 -1.84 -26.80
N PRO A 485 -12.92 -2.71 -25.89
CA PRO A 485 -14.34 -2.79 -25.56
C PRO A 485 -14.79 -1.47 -24.95
N LEU A 486 -15.92 -0.95 -25.43
CA LEU A 486 -16.52 0.27 -24.92
C LEU A 486 -17.75 -0.04 -24.09
N VAL A 487 -17.93 0.79 -23.07
CA VAL A 487 -19.08 0.80 -22.18
C VAL A 487 -19.69 2.20 -22.21
N SER A 488 -20.97 2.32 -22.52
CA SER A 488 -21.68 3.60 -22.35
C SER A 488 -22.02 3.80 -20.88
N LEU A 489 -21.47 4.85 -20.26
CA LEU A 489 -21.76 5.16 -18.87
C LEU A 489 -23.24 5.51 -18.66
N GLY A 490 -23.85 6.23 -19.61
CA GLY A 490 -25.27 6.60 -19.55
C GLY A 490 -26.19 5.39 -19.57
N ALA A 491 -25.90 4.41 -20.44
CA ALA A 491 -26.65 3.16 -20.50
C ALA A 491 -26.44 2.30 -19.25
N VAL A 492 -25.22 2.25 -18.72
CA VAL A 492 -24.88 1.48 -17.51
C VAL A 492 -25.57 2.06 -16.27
N LEU A 493 -25.67 3.38 -16.18
CA LEU A 493 -26.33 4.06 -15.06
C LEU A 493 -27.86 4.16 -15.25
N GLY A 494 -28.40 3.74 -16.40
CA GLY A 494 -29.82 3.85 -16.72
C GLY A 494 -30.32 5.29 -16.89
N LEU A 495 -29.41 6.23 -17.20
CA LEU A 495 -29.71 7.65 -17.38
C LEU A 495 -30.17 7.98 -18.80
N GLU A 496 -29.79 7.16 -19.77
CA GLU A 496 -30.23 7.26 -21.15
C GLU A 496 -30.79 5.91 -21.63
N GLU A 497 -31.83 5.94 -22.47
CA GLU A 497 -32.13 4.79 -23.33
C GLU A 497 -30.90 4.53 -24.21
N PRO A 498 -30.51 3.27 -24.47
CA PRO A 498 -29.33 2.96 -25.27
C PRO A 498 -29.48 3.54 -26.68
N LYS A 499 -28.94 4.75 -26.88
CA LYS A 499 -28.84 5.38 -28.19
C LYS A 499 -27.98 4.47 -29.07
N GLU A 500 -28.49 4.11 -30.25
CA GLU A 500 -27.66 3.47 -31.26
C GLU A 500 -26.49 4.42 -31.57
N VAL A 501 -25.28 4.06 -31.12
CA VAL A 501 -24.07 4.76 -31.54
C VAL A 501 -24.05 4.67 -33.06
N PRO A 502 -24.07 5.80 -33.80
CA PRO A 502 -24.20 5.76 -35.24
C PRO A 502 -23.02 5.00 -35.85
N VAL A 503 -23.31 3.79 -36.32
CA VAL A 503 -22.34 2.93 -37.01
C VAL A 503 -22.28 3.38 -38.46
N GLY A 504 -21.18 4.01 -38.85
CA GLY A 504 -20.92 4.37 -40.23
C GLY A 504 -21.46 5.75 -40.62
N GLY A 505 -20.57 6.60 -41.11
CA GLY A 505 -20.92 7.89 -41.68
C GLY A 505 -21.67 7.74 -42.99
N SER A 506 -22.99 7.92 -42.96
CA SER A 506 -23.76 8.40 -44.11
C SER A 506 -25.15 8.84 -43.65
N GLY A 507 -25.28 10.11 -43.29
CA GLY A 507 -26.55 10.75 -42.99
C GLY A 507 -26.32 12.18 -42.55
N GLY A 508 -26.55 13.14 -43.45
CA GLY A 508 -26.49 14.56 -43.12
C GLY A 508 -27.57 14.90 -42.11
N GLY A 509 -27.16 15.15 -40.87
CA GLY A 509 -28.00 15.58 -39.77
C GLY A 509 -27.11 15.85 -38.55
N ASP A 510 -26.95 17.13 -38.23
CA ASP A 510 -26.30 17.71 -37.04
C ASP A 510 -25.03 17.00 -36.50
N SER A 511 -23.88 17.45 -36.98
CA SER A 511 -22.56 17.11 -36.44
C SER A 511 -22.31 17.80 -35.09
N GLY A 512 -23.02 17.36 -34.05
CA GLY A 512 -23.03 18.01 -32.74
C GLY A 512 -23.32 17.08 -31.56
N ASP A 513 -22.61 15.96 -31.43
CA ASP A 513 -22.16 15.40 -30.15
C ASP A 513 -21.43 14.08 -30.40
N MET A 514 -20.11 14.14 -30.58
CA MET A 514 -19.28 12.93 -30.52
C MET A 514 -18.70 12.86 -29.10
N GLY A 515 -19.17 11.90 -28.32
CA GLY A 515 -18.71 11.68 -26.94
C GLY A 515 -17.21 11.40 -26.81
N PHE A 516 -16.72 11.50 -25.58
CA PHE A 516 -15.35 11.15 -25.20
C PHE A 516 -15.30 9.72 -24.66
N VAL A 517 -14.16 9.07 -24.80
CA VAL A 517 -13.87 7.75 -24.24
C VAL A 517 -12.74 7.90 -23.23
N VAL A 518 -13.04 7.57 -21.97
CA VAL A 518 -12.05 7.43 -20.91
C VAL A 518 -11.52 6.00 -20.93
N VAL A 519 -10.27 5.81 -21.35
CA VAL A 519 -9.64 4.48 -21.36
C VAL A 519 -9.19 4.15 -19.94
N THR A 520 -9.75 3.08 -19.38
CA THR A 520 -9.48 2.67 -18.00
C THR A 520 -8.85 1.29 -17.91
N GLN A 521 -7.99 1.10 -16.93
CA GLN A 521 -7.35 -0.18 -16.64
C GLN A 521 -7.83 -0.74 -15.29
N VAL A 522 -8.26 -1.99 -15.31
CA VAL A 522 -8.67 -2.77 -14.15
C VAL A 522 -7.94 -4.11 -14.14
N GLY A 523 -6.91 -4.21 -13.30
CA GLY A 523 -6.02 -5.37 -13.29
C GLY A 523 -5.35 -5.58 -14.65
N ALA A 524 -5.61 -6.73 -15.28
CA ALA A 524 -5.11 -7.04 -16.61
C ALA A 524 -6.02 -6.58 -17.76
N HIS A 525 -7.22 -6.08 -17.46
CA HIS A 525 -8.22 -5.71 -18.46
C HIS A 525 -8.21 -4.21 -18.73
N VAL A 526 -8.34 -3.83 -19.99
CA VAL A 526 -8.42 -2.43 -20.44
C VAL A 526 -9.72 -2.24 -21.21
N PHE A 527 -10.49 -1.21 -20.85
CA PHE A 527 -11.76 -0.91 -21.50
C PHE A 527 -12.05 0.59 -21.50
N GLY A 528 -12.85 1.05 -22.46
CA GLY A 528 -13.23 2.45 -22.60
C GLY A 528 -14.60 2.74 -21.98
N ILE A 529 -14.73 3.87 -21.30
CA ILE A 529 -15.99 4.39 -20.78
C ILE A 529 -16.39 5.59 -21.64
N ILE A 530 -17.53 5.51 -22.33
CA ILE A 530 -18.07 6.60 -23.14
C ILE A 530 -18.77 7.60 -22.20
N VAL A 531 -18.43 8.87 -22.35
CA VAL A 531 -18.99 10.01 -21.62
C VAL A 531 -19.27 11.18 -22.58
N ASP A 532 -20.13 12.11 -22.21
CA ASP A 532 -20.54 13.21 -23.10
C ASP A 532 -19.51 14.33 -23.08
N ARG A 533 -19.02 14.67 -21.88
CA ARG A 533 -18.03 15.74 -21.67
C ARG A 533 -17.01 15.37 -20.61
N LEU A 534 -15.82 15.92 -20.79
CA LEU A 534 -14.71 15.84 -19.85
C LEU A 534 -14.45 17.23 -19.25
N PHE A 535 -14.25 17.27 -17.93
CA PHE A 535 -13.78 18.43 -17.20
C PHE A 535 -12.35 18.17 -16.71
N ASP A 536 -11.77 19.15 -15.99
CA ASP A 536 -10.45 19.01 -15.38
C ASP A 536 -10.43 17.94 -14.27
N THR A 537 -9.22 17.55 -13.89
CA THR A 537 -8.98 16.77 -12.68
C THR A 537 -9.07 17.66 -11.44
N GLU A 538 -9.77 17.17 -10.41
CA GLU A 538 -9.93 17.83 -9.12
C GLU A 538 -9.55 16.90 -7.97
N GLU A 539 -8.99 17.46 -6.89
CA GLU A 539 -8.81 16.76 -5.62
C GLU A 539 -10.13 16.74 -4.86
N ILE A 540 -10.70 15.55 -4.70
CA ILE A 540 -12.01 15.36 -4.08
C ILE A 540 -11.92 14.62 -2.75
N VAL A 541 -12.73 15.02 -1.78
CA VAL A 541 -12.84 14.34 -0.48
C VAL A 541 -13.88 13.23 -0.60
N VAL A 542 -13.42 11.98 -0.60
CA VAL A 542 -14.25 10.80 -0.72
C VAL A 542 -14.99 10.53 0.59
N LYS A 543 -16.32 10.62 0.53
CA LYS A 543 -17.22 10.16 1.58
C LYS A 543 -17.77 8.78 1.21
N PRO A 544 -17.83 7.83 2.16
CA PRO A 544 -18.39 6.51 1.90
C PRO A 544 -19.83 6.58 1.41
N VAL A 545 -20.20 5.65 0.54
CA VAL A 545 -21.59 5.50 0.07
C VAL A 545 -22.52 5.15 1.24
N ALA A 546 -23.65 5.85 1.33
CA ALA A 546 -24.67 5.59 2.35
C ALA A 546 -25.12 4.11 2.31
N PRO A 547 -25.42 3.46 3.46
CA PRO A 547 -25.76 2.03 3.51
C PRO A 547 -26.86 1.61 2.53
N ILE A 548 -27.85 2.48 2.29
CA ILE A 548 -28.95 2.21 1.35
C ILE A 548 -28.50 2.10 -0.11
N LEU A 549 -27.39 2.73 -0.49
CA LEU A 549 -26.85 2.75 -1.85
C LEU A 549 -25.71 1.74 -2.07
N ARG A 550 -25.24 1.04 -1.03
CA ARG A 550 -24.09 0.11 -1.12
C ARG A 550 -24.28 -1.08 -2.05
N HIS A 551 -25.52 -1.47 -2.31
CA HIS A 551 -25.83 -2.55 -3.25
C HIS A 551 -25.50 -2.17 -4.72
N ILE A 552 -25.32 -0.87 -5.00
CA ILE A 552 -24.96 -0.36 -6.32
C ILE A 552 -23.43 -0.41 -6.44
N GLY A 553 -22.92 -1.56 -6.86
CA GLY A 553 -21.48 -1.85 -6.94
C GLY A 553 -20.68 -1.08 -7.98
N MET A 554 -21.25 -0.02 -8.59
CA MET A 554 -20.61 0.85 -9.60
C MET A 554 -20.02 2.13 -9.00
N PHE A 555 -20.31 2.42 -7.72
CA PHE A 555 -19.82 3.61 -7.03
C PHE A 555 -18.87 3.25 -5.90
N SER A 556 -17.77 3.97 -5.78
CA SER A 556 -16.80 3.85 -4.69
C SER A 556 -17.09 4.82 -3.54
N GLY A 557 -17.80 5.92 -3.82
CA GLY A 557 -18.08 6.98 -2.85
C GLY A 557 -18.94 8.09 -3.43
N ASN A 558 -19.10 9.16 -2.65
CA ASN A 558 -19.61 10.45 -3.09
C ASN A 558 -18.65 11.57 -2.65
N THR A 559 -18.73 12.71 -3.30
CA THR A 559 -17.99 13.92 -2.93
C THR A 559 -18.84 15.16 -3.17
N ILE A 560 -18.41 16.29 -2.62
CA ILE A 560 -18.97 17.61 -2.86
C ILE A 560 -17.96 18.38 -3.72
N LEU A 561 -18.39 18.90 -4.87
CA LEU A 561 -17.57 19.74 -5.74
C LEU A 561 -17.48 21.18 -5.22
N GLY A 562 -16.57 21.97 -5.81
CA GLY A 562 -16.39 23.38 -5.45
C GLY A 562 -17.65 24.25 -5.60
N ASP A 563 -18.59 23.87 -6.46
CA ASP A 563 -19.88 24.56 -6.62
C ASP A 563 -20.96 24.10 -5.63
N GLY A 564 -20.62 23.20 -4.69
CA GLY A 564 -21.53 22.63 -3.71
C GLY A 564 -22.40 21.49 -4.25
N SER A 565 -22.24 21.11 -5.53
CA SER A 565 -22.95 19.95 -6.09
C SER A 565 -22.41 18.65 -5.49
N VAL A 566 -23.31 17.70 -5.22
CA VAL A 566 -22.96 16.37 -4.75
C VAL A 566 -22.87 15.45 -5.96
N ILE A 567 -21.70 14.85 -6.17
CA ILE A 567 -21.47 13.93 -7.28
C ILE A 567 -21.04 12.55 -6.77
N MET A 568 -21.33 11.52 -7.56
CA MET A 568 -20.92 10.16 -7.26
C MET A 568 -19.54 9.86 -7.85
N ILE A 569 -18.75 9.09 -7.11
CA ILE A 569 -17.43 8.62 -7.55
C ILE A 569 -17.59 7.21 -8.10
N LEU A 570 -17.21 7.02 -9.35
CA LEU A 570 -17.32 5.77 -10.07
C LEU A 570 -16.23 4.78 -9.61
N ASP A 571 -16.58 3.49 -9.55
CA ASP A 571 -15.64 2.38 -9.37
C ASP A 571 -15.45 1.69 -10.73
N PRO A 572 -14.29 1.88 -11.42
CA PRO A 572 -14.00 1.19 -12.67
C PRO A 572 -14.09 -0.34 -12.55
N ASN A 573 -13.73 -0.90 -11.38
CA ASN A 573 -13.88 -2.34 -11.15
C ASN A 573 -15.35 -2.77 -11.13
N GLY A 574 -16.19 -1.94 -10.50
CA GLY A 574 -17.64 -2.07 -10.46
C GLY A 574 -18.28 -2.08 -11.83
N ILE A 575 -17.92 -1.10 -12.63
CA ILE A 575 -18.39 -0.96 -14.01
C ILE A 575 -17.97 -2.20 -14.83
N ALA A 576 -16.70 -2.63 -14.74
CA ALA A 576 -16.21 -3.80 -15.46
C ALA A 576 -16.94 -5.11 -15.08
N ARG A 577 -17.31 -5.27 -13.80
CA ARG A 577 -18.10 -6.42 -13.31
C ARG A 577 -19.53 -6.42 -13.86
N VAL A 578 -20.21 -5.28 -13.80
CA VAL A 578 -21.62 -5.16 -14.24
C VAL A 578 -21.76 -5.36 -15.74
N THR A 579 -20.77 -4.89 -16.50
CA THR A 579 -20.80 -4.87 -17.97
C THR A 579 -20.28 -6.16 -18.62
N GLY A 580 -19.79 -7.11 -17.82
CA GLY A 580 -19.24 -8.38 -18.35
C GLY A 580 -17.94 -8.23 -19.14
N VAL A 581 -17.34 -7.04 -19.18
CA VAL A 581 -16.04 -6.81 -19.84
C VAL A 581 -14.92 -7.59 -19.12
N ALA A 582 -15.14 -7.95 -17.85
CA ALA A 582 -14.28 -8.84 -17.08
C ALA A 582 -14.63 -10.34 -17.20
N GLY A 583 -15.64 -10.74 -18.01
CA GLY A 583 -16.16 -12.12 -18.02
C GLY A 583 -16.81 -12.56 -19.33
N ASP A 584 -15.98 -13.04 -20.26
CA ASP A 584 -16.21 -14.25 -21.07
C ASP A 584 -14.84 -14.70 -21.64
N GLY A 585 -13.96 -15.11 -20.72
CA GLY A 585 -12.57 -15.46 -21.00
C GLY A 585 -12.26 -16.95 -20.87
N ALA A 586 -13.24 -17.81 -21.16
CA ALA A 586 -13.09 -19.26 -21.13
C ALA A 586 -12.53 -19.86 -22.44
N GLU A 587 -12.42 -19.09 -23.54
CA GLU A 587 -11.92 -19.63 -24.82
C GLU A 587 -10.49 -19.19 -25.23
N GLN A 588 -9.88 -18.18 -24.60
CA GLN A 588 -8.51 -17.75 -24.99
C GLN A 588 -7.36 -18.36 -24.14
N ARG A 589 -7.64 -19.09 -23.06
CA ARG A 589 -6.61 -19.52 -22.09
C ARG A 589 -5.95 -20.89 -22.35
N SER A 590 -6.30 -21.57 -23.44
CA SER A 590 -5.89 -22.97 -23.65
C SER A 590 -4.61 -23.20 -24.50
N MET A 591 -3.78 -22.18 -24.76
CA MET A 591 -2.52 -22.38 -25.52
C MET A 591 -1.27 -21.75 -24.90
N ALA A 592 -1.23 -21.52 -23.58
CA ALA A 592 -0.04 -20.94 -22.92
C ALA A 592 0.63 -21.87 -21.90
N GLY A 593 0.46 -23.19 -22.07
CA GLY A 593 1.06 -24.19 -21.18
C GLY A 593 1.79 -25.27 -21.95
N GLN A 594 2.99 -24.98 -22.46
CA GLN A 594 4.13 -25.92 -22.53
C GLN A 594 5.36 -25.31 -23.23
N ALA A 595 6.53 -25.65 -22.66
CA ALA A 595 7.89 -25.57 -23.22
C ALA A 595 8.76 -24.35 -22.81
N THR A 596 9.43 -24.55 -21.68
CA THR A 596 10.81 -24.11 -21.43
C THR A 596 11.74 -24.59 -22.55
N SER A 597 12.45 -23.65 -23.18
CA SER A 597 13.85 -23.73 -23.68
C SER A 597 14.07 -22.81 -24.89
N GLY A 598 14.95 -21.81 -24.72
CA GLY A 598 15.55 -21.05 -25.81
C GLY A 598 15.17 -19.56 -25.82
N VAL A 599 16.16 -18.70 -25.57
CA VAL A 599 16.09 -17.23 -25.72
C VAL A 599 15.64 -16.88 -27.14
N ARG A 600 14.35 -16.54 -27.30
CA ARG A 600 13.77 -15.67 -28.36
C ARG A 600 12.48 -15.07 -27.81
N SER A 601 12.56 -13.85 -27.26
CA SER A 601 11.36 -13.04 -27.00
C SER A 601 10.72 -12.74 -28.35
N ASN A 602 9.49 -13.21 -28.54
CA ASN A 602 8.68 -12.95 -29.72
C ASN A 602 7.54 -11.98 -29.37
N ASP A 603 7.80 -11.05 -28.45
CA ASP A 603 6.84 -10.00 -28.11
C ASP A 603 6.69 -9.06 -29.29
N LYS A 604 5.46 -8.96 -29.80
CA LYS A 604 5.12 -8.02 -30.88
C LYS A 604 5.29 -6.61 -30.35
N THR A 605 6.19 -5.86 -30.97
CA THR A 605 6.46 -4.47 -30.63
C THR A 605 5.76 -3.59 -31.67
N ALA A 606 5.06 -2.55 -31.23
CA ALA A 606 4.49 -1.56 -32.14
C ALA A 606 5.63 -0.75 -32.77
N LEU A 607 5.75 -0.79 -34.09
CA LEU A 607 6.80 -0.13 -34.87
C LEU A 607 6.15 0.92 -35.77
N LEU A 608 6.63 2.17 -35.72
CA LEU A 608 6.30 3.18 -36.72
C LEU A 608 7.18 2.97 -37.95
N LEU A 609 6.55 2.71 -39.09
CA LEU A 609 7.16 2.66 -40.41
C LEU A 609 7.14 4.04 -41.07
N PHE A 610 8.28 4.51 -41.54
CA PHE A 610 8.42 5.80 -42.20
C PHE A 610 9.47 5.76 -43.31
N ARG A 611 9.50 6.79 -44.15
CA ARG A 611 10.54 7.03 -45.14
C ARG A 611 11.33 8.26 -44.74
N ALA A 612 12.65 8.17 -44.84
CA ALA A 612 13.55 9.29 -44.64
C ALA A 612 14.82 9.07 -45.49
N GLY A 613 15.10 10.01 -46.38
CA GLY A 613 16.30 10.11 -47.19
C GLY A 613 16.40 9.19 -48.40
N ASP A 614 16.15 7.89 -48.22
CA ASP A 614 16.10 6.91 -49.31
C ASP A 614 14.73 6.22 -49.40
N ALA A 615 14.48 5.48 -50.48
CA ALA A 615 13.20 4.82 -50.72
C ALA A 615 12.94 3.62 -49.78
N THR A 616 13.94 3.20 -48.99
CA THR A 616 13.83 2.04 -48.10
C THR A 616 13.00 2.41 -46.87
N PRO A 617 11.94 1.64 -46.54
CA PRO A 617 11.19 1.82 -45.31
C PRO A 617 12.10 1.72 -44.08
N LYS A 618 11.83 2.57 -43.09
CA LYS A 618 12.53 2.59 -41.81
C LYS A 618 11.54 2.33 -40.69
N ALA A 619 11.99 1.67 -39.64
CA ALA A 619 11.18 1.34 -38.47
C ALA A 619 11.80 1.90 -37.19
N VAL A 620 10.95 2.42 -36.32
CA VAL A 620 11.31 2.77 -34.94
C VAL A 620 10.22 2.28 -33.98
N PRO A 621 10.55 1.72 -32.80
CA PRO A 621 9.55 1.40 -31.79
C PRO A 621 8.72 2.62 -31.41
N LEU A 622 7.40 2.48 -31.46
CA LEU A 622 6.46 3.58 -31.21
C LEU A 622 6.63 4.15 -29.80
N GLY A 623 6.96 3.31 -28.81
CA GLY A 623 7.21 3.73 -27.44
C GLY A 623 8.44 4.64 -27.25
N LEU A 624 9.33 4.74 -28.24
CA LEU A 624 10.48 5.65 -28.20
C LEU A 624 10.15 7.02 -28.79
N ILE A 625 9.01 7.17 -29.46
CA ILE A 625 8.57 8.44 -30.04
C ILE A 625 7.77 9.17 -28.98
N ALA A 626 8.29 10.32 -28.53
CA ALA A 626 7.57 11.18 -27.61
C ALA A 626 6.34 11.78 -28.30
N ARG A 627 6.51 12.19 -29.57
CA ARG A 627 5.45 12.79 -30.38
C ARG A 627 5.80 12.80 -31.87
N LEU A 628 4.78 12.87 -32.71
CA LEU A 628 4.89 13.16 -34.14
C LEU A 628 4.33 14.57 -34.38
N ASP A 629 5.15 15.47 -34.91
CA ASP A 629 4.75 16.84 -35.19
C ASP A 629 4.97 17.16 -36.68
N ASP A 630 4.11 18.01 -37.21
CA ASP A 630 4.18 18.47 -38.60
C ASP A 630 4.45 19.97 -38.58
N ILE A 631 5.67 20.38 -38.95
CA ILE A 631 6.21 21.72 -38.69
C ILE A 631 6.18 22.54 -39.99
N PRO A 632 5.62 23.76 -40.01
CA PRO A 632 5.76 24.66 -41.16
C PRO A 632 7.25 24.91 -41.46
N VAL A 633 7.69 24.77 -42.72
CA VAL A 633 9.10 24.94 -43.10
C VAL A 633 9.60 26.36 -42.79
N GLU A 634 8.70 27.35 -42.78
CA GLU A 634 8.94 28.73 -42.35
C GLU A 634 9.32 28.89 -40.86
N ASN A 635 8.94 27.93 -40.01
CA ASN A 635 9.30 27.91 -38.58
C ASN A 635 10.64 27.19 -38.33
N ILE A 636 11.27 26.64 -39.36
CA ILE A 636 12.58 26.00 -39.26
C ILE A 636 13.65 27.07 -39.45
N GLU A 637 14.28 27.46 -38.35
CA GLU A 637 15.38 28.40 -38.31
C GLU A 637 16.72 27.66 -38.40
N HIS A 638 17.83 28.37 -38.64
CA HIS A 638 19.16 27.76 -38.72
C HIS A 638 20.11 28.39 -37.69
N SER A 639 20.71 27.56 -36.85
CA SER A 639 21.73 27.97 -35.87
C SER A 639 22.99 27.15 -36.07
N GLY A 640 24.12 27.80 -36.37
CA GLY A 640 25.41 27.12 -36.58
C GLY A 640 25.43 26.12 -37.75
N GLY A 641 24.54 26.27 -38.74
CA GLY A 641 24.37 25.31 -39.85
C GLY A 641 23.47 24.11 -39.52
N THR A 642 22.93 24.03 -38.30
CA THR A 642 21.94 23.01 -37.91
C THR A 642 20.52 23.61 -37.96
N PRO A 643 19.56 22.96 -38.61
CA PRO A 643 18.17 23.41 -38.58
C PRO A 643 17.58 23.19 -37.18
N VAL A 644 16.84 24.17 -36.68
CA VAL A 644 16.25 24.20 -35.34
C VAL A 644 14.82 24.74 -35.40
N VAL A 645 14.00 24.38 -34.42
CA VAL A 645 12.65 24.94 -34.25
C VAL A 645 12.44 25.32 -32.78
N GLN A 646 11.70 26.39 -32.53
CA GLN A 646 11.31 26.73 -31.16
C GLN A 646 10.23 25.76 -30.67
N TYR A 647 10.56 24.95 -29.66
CA TYR A 647 9.69 23.94 -29.07
C TYR A 647 9.60 24.14 -27.57
N ARG A 648 8.39 24.40 -27.03
CA ARG A 648 8.13 24.65 -25.60
C ARG A 648 9.04 25.70 -24.96
N GLY A 649 9.39 26.74 -25.71
CA GLY A 649 10.26 27.83 -25.23
C GLY A 649 11.76 27.54 -25.29
N GLN A 650 12.17 26.35 -25.75
CA GLN A 650 13.57 25.97 -25.98
C GLN A 650 13.81 25.70 -27.48
N LEU A 651 15.07 25.66 -27.91
CA LEU A 651 15.43 25.32 -29.29
C LEU A 651 15.58 23.80 -29.41
N MET A 652 14.76 23.19 -30.28
CA MET A 652 14.86 21.78 -30.63
C MET A 652 15.63 21.64 -31.95
N PRO A 653 16.77 20.93 -31.98
CA PRO A 653 17.46 20.62 -33.22
C PRO A 653 16.67 19.65 -34.07
N LEU A 654 16.76 19.84 -35.39
CA LEU A 654 16.20 18.95 -36.41
C LEU A 654 17.34 18.24 -37.14
N LEU A 655 17.24 16.92 -37.28
CA LEU A 655 18.19 16.10 -38.01
C LEU A 655 17.56 15.54 -39.28
N SER A 656 18.34 15.55 -40.36
CA SER A 656 18.03 14.86 -41.59
C SER A 656 18.88 13.59 -41.71
N MET A 657 18.27 12.48 -42.17
CA MET A 657 19.00 11.23 -42.39
C MET A 657 19.96 11.28 -43.59
N THR A 658 19.82 12.25 -44.49
CA THR A 658 20.70 12.43 -45.65
C THR A 658 21.84 13.40 -45.39
N GLY A 659 21.83 14.11 -44.26
CA GLY A 659 22.79 15.19 -43.96
C GLY A 659 22.60 16.47 -44.78
N ASP A 660 21.87 16.41 -45.89
CA ASP A 660 21.51 17.58 -46.70
C ASP A 660 20.13 18.11 -46.31
N TYR A 661 20.07 19.42 -46.05
CA TYR A 661 18.82 20.17 -45.96
C TYR A 661 18.44 20.65 -47.36
N GLY A 662 17.60 19.87 -48.05
CA GLY A 662 16.85 20.35 -49.21
C GLY A 662 15.43 20.71 -48.78
N PRO A 663 14.84 21.84 -49.20
CA PRO A 663 13.44 22.12 -48.91
C PRO A 663 12.57 20.96 -49.46
N PRO A 664 11.52 20.54 -48.73
CA PRO A 664 10.69 19.41 -49.16
C PRO A 664 10.09 19.68 -50.55
N GLN A 665 10.07 18.66 -51.40
CA GLN A 665 9.50 18.72 -52.76
C GLN A 665 7.96 18.80 -52.77
N ASP A 666 7.32 18.88 -51.60
CA ASP A 666 5.86 18.85 -51.47
C ASP A 666 5.27 20.27 -51.51
N GLU A 667 4.19 20.44 -52.28
CA GLU A 667 3.57 21.74 -52.64
C GLU A 667 2.97 22.50 -51.43
N ARG A 668 3.08 21.96 -50.19
CA ARG A 668 2.43 22.47 -48.97
C ARG A 668 3.36 23.12 -47.95
N GLY A 669 4.68 23.06 -48.12
CA GLY A 669 5.64 23.76 -47.25
C GLY A 669 5.66 23.32 -45.77
N ARG A 670 5.33 22.07 -45.46
CA ARG A 670 5.40 21.49 -44.10
C ARG A 670 6.37 20.31 -44.08
N GLN A 671 7.03 20.11 -42.93
CA GLN A 671 7.98 19.05 -42.66
C GLN A 671 7.49 18.19 -41.49
N THR A 672 7.31 16.90 -41.72
CA THR A 672 7.01 15.95 -40.64
C THR A 672 8.28 15.63 -39.85
N VAL A 673 8.16 15.65 -38.54
CA VAL A 673 9.25 15.47 -37.58
C VAL A 673 8.84 14.46 -36.50
N LEU A 674 9.64 13.42 -36.33
CA LEU A 674 9.55 12.51 -35.19
C LEU A 674 10.30 13.13 -34.01
N VAL A 675 9.59 13.45 -32.94
CA VAL A 675 10.15 14.05 -31.73
C VAL A 675 10.51 12.95 -30.74
N PHE A 676 11.78 12.92 -30.38
CA PHE A 676 12.33 12.10 -29.31
C PHE A 676 12.61 13.00 -28.10
N SER A 677 12.29 12.52 -26.90
CA SER A 677 12.56 13.26 -25.65
C SER A 677 13.27 12.39 -24.63
N GLU A 678 14.29 12.95 -23.98
CA GLU A 678 14.98 12.34 -22.86
C GLU A 678 15.20 13.42 -21.78
N GLY A 679 14.46 13.32 -20.68
CA GLY A 679 14.39 14.37 -19.66
C GLY A 679 13.84 15.68 -20.22
N GLU A 680 14.55 16.79 -19.98
CA GLU A 680 14.21 18.13 -20.48
C GLU A 680 14.62 18.37 -21.95
N ARG A 681 15.32 17.42 -22.59
CA ARG A 681 15.89 17.60 -23.94
C ARG A 681 15.02 16.95 -25.01
N SER A 682 14.81 17.65 -26.12
CA SER A 682 14.03 17.18 -27.26
C SER A 682 14.84 17.24 -28.55
N LEU A 683 14.66 16.24 -29.42
CA LEU A 683 15.28 16.13 -30.74
C LEU A 683 14.21 15.82 -31.78
N GLY A 684 14.23 16.52 -32.91
CA GLY A 684 13.40 16.19 -34.06
C GLY A 684 14.17 15.45 -35.14
N LEU A 685 13.68 14.29 -35.57
CA LEU A 685 14.14 13.63 -36.80
C LEU A 685 13.17 13.98 -37.94
N MET A 686 13.68 14.66 -38.97
CA MET A 686 12.92 14.98 -40.18
C MET A 686 12.71 13.69 -40.99
N VAL A 687 11.45 13.45 -41.36
CA VAL A 687 11.06 12.28 -42.17
C VAL A 687 10.28 12.75 -43.39
N ASP A 688 10.45 12.04 -44.50
CA ASP A 688 9.83 12.39 -45.78
C ASP A 688 8.33 12.06 -45.78
N ALA A 689 7.98 10.90 -45.20
CA ALA A 689 6.60 10.45 -45.09
C ALA A 689 6.46 9.37 -44.02
N ILE A 690 5.35 9.37 -43.30
CA ILE A 690 4.94 8.24 -42.48
C ILE A 690 4.26 7.21 -43.37
N LEU A 691 4.67 5.95 -43.24
CA LEU A 691 4.14 4.86 -44.06
C LEU A 691 3.01 4.14 -43.33
N ASP A 692 3.25 3.66 -42.10
CA ASP A 692 2.28 2.88 -41.32
C ASP A 692 2.72 2.68 -39.86
N VAL A 693 1.87 2.12 -38.99
CA VAL A 693 2.26 1.58 -37.68
C VAL A 693 1.91 0.10 -37.64
N VAL A 694 2.87 -0.77 -37.30
CA VAL A 694 2.69 -2.23 -37.38
C VAL A 694 3.10 -2.93 -36.09
N ASP A 695 2.30 -3.90 -35.65
CA ASP A 695 2.58 -4.76 -34.50
C ASP A 695 3.26 -6.06 -34.96
N GLU A 696 4.60 -6.06 -35.04
CA GLU A 696 5.39 -7.22 -35.47
C GLU A 696 6.49 -7.59 -34.48
N SER A 697 6.87 -8.87 -34.48
CA SER A 697 8.03 -9.35 -33.72
C SER A 697 9.30 -8.83 -34.39
N LEU A 698 10.04 -7.97 -33.71
CA LEU A 698 11.26 -7.35 -34.23
C LEU A 698 12.43 -8.36 -34.24
N ASN A 699 12.51 -9.18 -35.28
CA ASN A 699 13.67 -10.04 -35.53
C ASN A 699 14.69 -9.29 -36.39
N VAL A 700 15.48 -8.42 -35.75
CA VAL A 700 16.53 -7.66 -36.43
C VAL A 700 17.63 -8.62 -36.89
N GLN A 701 17.84 -8.71 -38.20
CA GLN A 701 19.06 -9.33 -38.72
C GLN A 701 20.16 -8.30 -38.62
N ALA A 702 21.25 -8.66 -37.94
CA ALA A 702 22.44 -7.81 -37.85
C ALA A 702 22.97 -7.55 -39.27
N GLY A 703 22.63 -6.40 -39.83
CA GLY A 703 23.14 -5.91 -41.10
C GLY A 703 24.54 -5.36 -40.93
N GLN A 704 25.33 -5.33 -42.01
CA GLN A 704 26.71 -4.84 -42.00
C GLN A 704 26.78 -3.38 -41.54
N GLY A 705 27.02 -3.14 -40.24
CA GLY A 705 27.69 -1.97 -39.65
C GLY A 705 27.36 -0.56 -40.17
N ARG A 706 26.13 -0.28 -40.63
CA ARG A 706 25.74 1.06 -41.09
C ARG A 706 25.48 1.97 -39.88
N PRO A 707 26.22 3.07 -39.67
CA PRO A 707 25.99 3.98 -38.56
C PRO A 707 24.56 4.54 -38.58
N GLY A 708 23.87 4.55 -37.42
CA GLY A 708 22.50 5.07 -37.28
C GLY A 708 21.38 4.03 -37.44
N PHE A 709 21.71 2.75 -37.64
CA PHE A 709 20.74 1.67 -37.76
C PHE A 709 21.16 0.47 -36.91
N LEU A 710 20.18 -0.17 -36.25
CA LEU A 710 20.38 -1.41 -35.47
C LEU A 710 20.52 -2.64 -36.39
N GLY A 711 20.00 -2.55 -37.62
CA GLY A 711 20.03 -3.61 -38.63
C GLY A 711 18.82 -3.52 -39.55
N SER A 712 18.58 -4.58 -40.32
CA SER A 712 17.39 -4.67 -41.18
C SER A 712 16.50 -5.81 -40.72
N ALA A 713 15.19 -5.60 -40.73
CA ALA A 713 14.19 -6.60 -40.42
C ALA A 713 13.20 -6.73 -41.59
N VAL A 714 12.60 -7.90 -41.75
CA VAL A 714 11.46 -8.06 -42.65
C VAL A 714 10.22 -7.68 -41.86
N ILE A 715 9.65 -6.52 -42.20
CA ILE A 715 8.46 -5.98 -41.54
C ILE A 715 7.39 -5.76 -42.61
N ALA A 716 6.16 -6.27 -42.38
CA ALA A 716 5.07 -6.25 -43.34
C ALA A 716 5.46 -6.82 -44.73
N GLY A 717 6.32 -7.84 -44.74
CA GLY A 717 6.82 -8.50 -45.97
C GLY A 717 7.82 -7.66 -46.79
N LYS A 718 8.30 -6.53 -46.27
CA LYS A 718 9.29 -5.65 -46.91
C LYS A 718 10.55 -5.55 -46.06
N VAL A 719 11.70 -5.45 -46.72
CA VAL A 719 12.97 -5.17 -46.04
C VAL A 719 12.90 -3.74 -45.49
N THR A 720 13.05 -3.61 -44.18
CA THR A 720 12.87 -2.36 -43.44
C THR A 720 14.07 -2.16 -42.51
N ASP A 721 14.69 -0.99 -42.58
CA ASP A 721 15.84 -0.66 -41.73
C ASP A 721 15.39 -0.18 -40.36
N VAL A 722 15.88 -0.80 -39.29
CA VAL A 722 15.52 -0.48 -37.92
C VAL A 722 16.48 0.61 -37.41
N VAL A 723 15.93 1.74 -36.99
CA VAL A 723 16.70 2.93 -36.64
C VAL A 723 17.27 2.82 -35.22
N ASP A 724 18.55 3.15 -35.05
CA ASP A 724 19.18 3.28 -33.73
C ASP A 724 18.95 4.70 -33.21
N THR A 725 17.86 4.89 -32.46
CA THR A 725 17.48 6.21 -31.89
C THR A 725 18.56 6.77 -30.98
N ALA A 726 19.28 5.92 -30.23
CA ALA A 726 20.36 6.34 -29.36
C ALA A 726 21.54 6.89 -30.17
N TRP A 727 21.81 6.36 -31.36
CA TRP A 727 22.83 6.91 -32.26
C TRP A 727 22.44 8.29 -32.82
N TRP A 728 21.18 8.48 -33.22
CA TRP A 728 20.70 9.79 -33.72
C TRP A 728 20.66 10.85 -32.62
N LEU A 729 20.33 10.47 -31.39
CA LEU A 729 20.44 11.34 -30.21
C LEU A 729 21.90 11.78 -29.97
N ARG A 730 22.87 10.89 -30.18
CA ARG A 730 24.31 11.24 -30.08
C ARG A 730 24.78 12.17 -31.21
N GLN A 731 24.25 12.02 -32.43
CA GLN A 731 24.62 12.83 -33.59
C GLN A 731 24.13 14.28 -33.53
N ALA A 732 23.00 14.53 -32.86
CA ALA A 732 22.52 15.89 -32.59
C ALA A 732 23.49 16.74 -31.74
N GLY A 733 24.50 16.11 -31.13
CA GLY A 733 25.42 16.69 -30.17
C GLY A 733 26.75 17.21 -30.73
N GLY A 734 26.75 17.87 -31.88
CA GLY A 734 27.96 18.47 -32.47
C GLY A 734 28.56 19.66 -31.69
N ASP A 735 27.77 20.38 -30.91
CA ASP A 735 28.24 21.56 -30.13
C ASP A 735 27.61 21.68 -28.73
N TRP A 736 26.79 20.71 -28.31
CA TRP A 736 26.06 20.74 -27.02
C TRP A 736 26.98 20.46 -25.81
N PHE A 737 28.12 19.81 -26.03
CA PHE A 737 29.10 19.47 -25.00
C PHE A 737 30.51 19.99 -25.37
N ARG A 738 30.72 21.31 -25.35
CA ARG A 738 32.08 21.81 -25.03
C ARG A 738 32.28 21.82 -23.52
N ALA A 739 32.52 20.63 -22.98
CA ALA A 739 33.60 20.44 -22.02
C ALA A 739 34.59 19.49 -22.69
N SER A 740 35.87 19.86 -22.65
CA SER A 740 37.02 19.27 -23.35
C SER A 740 37.01 17.75 -23.61
N PRO A 741 37.70 17.28 -24.68
CA PRO A 741 37.73 15.88 -25.05
C PRO A 741 38.45 15.06 -23.99
N ALA A 742 37.68 14.35 -23.16
CA ALA A 742 38.18 13.20 -22.42
C ALA A 742 37.64 11.95 -23.12
N GLN A 743 38.54 11.12 -23.63
CA GLN A 743 38.26 9.78 -24.13
C GLN A 743 37.35 9.04 -23.13
N THR A 744 36.07 8.84 -23.47
CA THR A 744 35.17 8.04 -22.63
C THR A 744 35.49 6.56 -22.84
N VAL A 745 36.33 6.05 -21.94
CA VAL A 745 36.50 4.63 -21.69
C VAL A 745 35.19 4.12 -21.08
N THR A 746 34.48 3.23 -21.79
CA THR A 746 33.35 2.47 -21.22
C THR A 746 33.88 1.57 -20.11
N ARG A 747 33.49 1.84 -18.86
CA ARG A 747 34.00 1.11 -17.67
C ARG A 747 33.16 -0.14 -17.42
N ARG A 748 33.82 -1.27 -17.12
CA ARG A 748 33.18 -2.56 -16.82
C ARG A 748 32.93 -2.71 -15.32
N LEU A 749 31.70 -3.04 -14.92
CA LEU A 749 31.33 -3.26 -13.52
C LEU A 749 30.94 -4.71 -13.25
N LEU A 750 31.32 -5.23 -12.10
CA LEU A 750 30.87 -6.52 -11.59
C LEU A 750 29.80 -6.30 -10.52
N VAL A 751 28.61 -6.88 -10.70
CA VAL A 751 27.52 -6.88 -9.70
C VAL A 751 27.42 -8.27 -9.06
N VAL A 752 27.52 -8.35 -7.74
CA VAL A 752 27.41 -9.59 -6.96
C VAL A 752 26.19 -9.48 -6.05
N GLU A 753 25.11 -10.17 -6.41
CA GLU A 753 23.82 -10.11 -5.71
C GLU A 753 23.14 -11.47 -5.88
N ASP A 754 22.67 -12.09 -4.80
CA ASP A 754 22.08 -13.44 -4.83
C ASP A 754 20.60 -13.44 -5.26
N SER A 755 19.90 -12.32 -5.05
CA SER A 755 18.53 -12.14 -5.50
C SER A 755 18.41 -11.87 -7.00
N ALA A 756 17.72 -12.76 -7.72
CA ALA A 756 17.43 -12.59 -9.14
C ALA A 756 16.66 -11.29 -9.43
N PHE A 757 15.71 -10.95 -8.56
CA PHE A 757 14.91 -9.73 -8.65
C PHE A 757 15.76 -8.45 -8.58
N PHE A 758 16.73 -8.38 -7.65
CA PHE A 758 17.60 -7.21 -7.55
C PHE A 758 18.60 -7.11 -8.70
N ARG A 759 19.13 -8.25 -9.19
CA ARG A 759 19.97 -8.25 -10.40
C ARG A 759 19.22 -7.69 -11.59
N GLU A 760 17.96 -8.07 -11.78
CA GLU A 760 17.09 -7.56 -12.86
C GLU A 760 16.80 -6.07 -12.73
N LEU A 761 16.87 -5.50 -11.53
CA LEU A 761 16.67 -4.07 -11.29
C LEU A 761 17.95 -3.22 -11.48
N VAL A 762 19.08 -3.69 -10.94
CA VAL A 762 20.33 -2.91 -10.88
C VAL A 762 21.08 -2.93 -12.23
N VAL A 763 21.06 -4.05 -12.95
CA VAL A 763 21.80 -4.20 -14.21
C VAL A 763 21.32 -3.21 -15.30
N PRO A 764 20.02 -3.07 -15.58
CA PRO A 764 19.56 -2.09 -16.57
C PRO A 764 19.84 -0.64 -16.15
N ALA A 765 19.76 -0.35 -14.84
CA ALA A 765 20.00 0.99 -14.31
C ALA A 765 21.46 1.44 -14.48
N LEU A 766 22.42 0.55 -14.25
CA LEU A 766 23.84 0.83 -14.46
C LEU A 766 24.22 0.82 -15.95
N ALA A 767 23.61 -0.05 -16.75
CA ALA A 767 23.84 -0.06 -18.20
C ALA A 767 23.34 1.23 -18.87
N ALA A 768 22.24 1.82 -18.38
CA ALA A 768 21.73 3.11 -18.85
C ALA A 768 22.72 4.28 -18.63
N GLU A 769 23.57 4.19 -17.61
CA GLU A 769 24.62 5.18 -17.30
C GLU A 769 25.94 4.92 -18.08
N GLY A 770 25.95 3.97 -19.02
CA GLY A 770 27.09 3.70 -19.90
C GLY A 770 28.13 2.73 -19.32
N TYR A 771 27.83 2.04 -18.23
CA TYR A 771 28.68 0.97 -17.70
C TYR A 771 28.41 -0.37 -18.40
N GLU A 772 29.46 -1.15 -18.67
CA GLU A 772 29.30 -2.55 -19.12
C GLU A 772 29.20 -3.45 -17.88
N VAL A 773 28.03 -4.02 -17.62
CA VAL A 773 27.74 -4.69 -16.34
C VAL A 773 27.75 -6.22 -16.50
N VAL A 774 28.52 -6.90 -15.67
CA VAL A 774 28.49 -8.37 -15.51
C VAL A 774 27.91 -8.69 -14.14
N ALA A 775 26.80 -9.41 -14.08
CA ALA A 775 26.16 -9.80 -12.82
C ALA A 775 26.35 -11.29 -12.50
N VAL A 776 26.64 -11.59 -11.24
CA VAL A 776 26.79 -12.95 -10.72
C VAL A 776 25.99 -13.14 -9.44
N GLU A 777 25.56 -14.39 -9.21
CA GLU A 777 24.66 -14.77 -8.11
C GLU A 777 25.36 -15.05 -6.77
N SER A 778 26.70 -15.10 -6.75
CA SER A 778 27.44 -15.39 -5.52
C SER A 778 28.88 -14.86 -5.56
N ALA A 779 29.41 -14.56 -4.37
CA ALA A 779 30.82 -14.19 -4.17
C ALA A 779 31.79 -15.28 -4.68
N THR A 780 31.45 -16.55 -4.52
CA THR A 780 32.24 -17.68 -5.05
C THR A 780 32.36 -17.64 -6.57
N HIS A 781 31.29 -17.26 -7.27
CA HIS A 781 31.32 -17.08 -8.73
C HIS A 781 32.16 -15.85 -9.13
N ALA A 782 32.03 -14.75 -8.40
CA ALA A 782 32.87 -13.57 -8.61
C ALA A 782 34.36 -13.91 -8.49
N LEU A 783 34.77 -14.64 -7.45
CA LEU A 783 36.18 -15.00 -7.25
C LEU A 783 36.73 -15.93 -8.35
N LYS A 784 35.89 -16.81 -8.92
CA LYS A 784 36.27 -17.62 -10.09
C LYS A 784 36.51 -16.77 -11.34
N LEU A 785 35.76 -15.67 -11.52
CA LEU A 785 36.02 -14.72 -12.61
C LEU A 785 37.36 -14.00 -12.42
N ARG A 786 37.71 -13.66 -11.17
CA ARG A 786 39.04 -13.11 -10.83
C ARG A 786 40.17 -14.08 -11.17
N GLU A 787 40.01 -15.35 -10.84
CA GLU A 787 41.00 -16.40 -11.14
C GLU A 787 41.15 -16.66 -12.65
N ARG A 788 40.07 -16.47 -13.42
CA ARG A 788 40.09 -16.54 -14.89
C ARG A 788 40.72 -15.31 -15.56
N GLY A 789 41.05 -14.27 -14.78
CA GLY A 789 41.70 -13.06 -15.27
C GLY A 789 40.75 -12.02 -15.89
N GLU A 790 39.45 -12.08 -15.58
CA GLU A 790 38.50 -11.04 -16.00
C GLU A 790 38.83 -9.69 -15.36
N VAL A 791 38.76 -8.63 -16.16
CA VAL A 791 39.09 -7.27 -15.75
C VAL A 791 37.81 -6.45 -15.61
N PHE A 792 37.67 -5.83 -14.45
CA PHE A 792 36.59 -4.90 -14.10
C PHE A 792 37.20 -3.62 -13.55
N ASP A 793 36.47 -2.53 -13.69
CA ASP A 793 36.83 -1.21 -13.18
C ASP A 793 36.23 -0.96 -11.80
N GLY A 794 35.15 -1.65 -11.40
CA GLY A 794 34.59 -1.60 -10.05
C GLY A 794 33.63 -2.74 -9.75
N ILE A 795 33.29 -2.89 -8.48
CA ILE A 795 32.44 -3.98 -7.97
C ILE A 795 31.30 -3.39 -7.13
N VAL A 796 30.09 -3.83 -7.39
CA VAL A 796 28.91 -3.58 -6.54
C VAL A 796 28.53 -4.92 -5.92
N SER A 797 28.47 -5.01 -4.60
CA SER A 797 28.18 -6.29 -3.92
C SER A 797 27.12 -6.10 -2.86
N ASP A 798 26.19 -7.04 -2.79
CA ASP A 798 25.35 -7.21 -1.62
C ASP A 798 26.19 -7.57 -0.39
N ILE A 799 25.71 -7.18 0.78
CA ILE A 799 26.26 -7.56 2.08
C ILE A 799 25.70 -8.92 2.52
N GLU A 800 24.41 -9.17 2.32
CA GLU A 800 23.72 -10.35 2.85
C GLU A 800 23.65 -11.48 1.82
N MET A 801 24.76 -12.20 1.65
CA MET A 801 24.82 -13.36 0.74
C MET A 801 25.00 -14.68 1.51
N PRO A 802 24.40 -15.81 1.03
CA PRO A 802 24.30 -17.06 1.78
C PRO A 802 25.60 -17.86 1.95
N ASP A 803 26.56 -17.75 1.03
CA ASP A 803 27.82 -18.52 1.07
C ASP A 803 28.94 -17.74 1.77
N ILE A 804 29.51 -16.77 1.07
CA ILE A 804 30.46 -15.79 1.60
C ILE A 804 29.70 -14.47 1.65
N ASP A 805 29.55 -13.89 2.84
CA ASP A 805 28.90 -12.60 3.02
C ASP A 805 29.71 -11.49 2.32
N GLY A 806 29.08 -10.35 2.04
CA GLY A 806 29.74 -9.25 1.33
C GLY A 806 31.01 -8.75 2.05
N TYR A 807 31.05 -8.84 3.38
CA TYR A 807 32.23 -8.49 4.17
C TYR A 807 33.39 -9.47 3.99
N GLY A 808 33.09 -10.78 3.96
CA GLY A 808 34.06 -11.83 3.66
C GLY A 808 34.59 -11.71 2.24
N PHE A 809 33.70 -11.45 1.28
CA PHE A 809 34.04 -11.24 -0.13
C PHE A 809 34.96 -10.02 -0.30
N ALA A 810 34.65 -8.89 0.34
CA ALA A 810 35.50 -7.71 0.31
C ALA A 810 36.91 -7.98 0.87
N LYS A 811 37.02 -8.71 1.99
CA LYS A 811 38.33 -9.10 2.55
C LYS A 811 39.13 -9.97 1.59
N GLU A 812 38.50 -10.92 0.92
CA GLU A 812 39.16 -11.79 -0.04
C GLU A 812 39.58 -11.05 -1.31
N VAL A 813 38.79 -10.08 -1.77
CA VAL A 813 39.16 -9.17 -2.87
C VAL A 813 40.39 -8.35 -2.49
N ARG A 814 40.43 -7.80 -1.26
CA ARG A 814 41.56 -7.00 -0.76
C ARG A 814 42.81 -7.81 -0.38
N ALA A 815 42.68 -9.09 -0.04
CA ALA A 815 43.80 -9.94 0.35
C ALA A 815 44.82 -10.18 -0.79
N GLY A 816 44.44 -9.96 -2.06
CA GLY A 816 45.35 -10.00 -3.20
C GLY A 816 44.66 -10.24 -4.55
N GLY A 817 45.44 -10.19 -5.63
CA GLY A 817 44.97 -10.42 -7.01
C GLY A 817 44.61 -9.15 -7.78
N ALA A 818 44.15 -9.32 -9.03
CA ALA A 818 43.90 -8.21 -9.96
C ALA A 818 42.84 -7.20 -9.48
N TRP A 819 41.97 -7.58 -8.54
CA TRP A 819 40.88 -6.75 -8.05
C TRP A 819 41.16 -6.02 -6.72
N ALA A 820 42.35 -6.23 -6.13
CA ALA A 820 42.66 -5.71 -4.79
C ALA A 820 42.53 -4.18 -4.68
N GLY A 821 42.78 -3.45 -5.77
CA GLY A 821 42.67 -1.99 -5.83
C GLY A 821 41.35 -1.44 -6.37
N LEU A 822 40.38 -2.28 -6.76
CA LEU A 822 39.14 -1.80 -7.38
C LEU A 822 38.18 -1.17 -6.37
N PRO A 823 37.47 -0.09 -6.72
CA PRO A 823 36.40 0.43 -5.88
C PRO A 823 35.30 -0.62 -5.69
N MET A 824 34.86 -0.78 -4.44
CA MET A 824 33.81 -1.73 -4.07
C MET A 824 32.69 -0.98 -3.35
N ILE A 825 31.46 -1.06 -3.85
CA ILE A 825 30.29 -0.44 -3.22
C ILE A 825 29.42 -1.53 -2.61
N ALA A 826 29.03 -1.34 -1.35
CA ALA A 826 28.15 -2.26 -0.64
C ALA A 826 26.68 -1.86 -0.84
N LEU A 827 25.84 -2.80 -1.25
CA LEU A 827 24.39 -2.68 -1.23
C LEU A 827 23.86 -3.24 0.09
N THR A 828 23.12 -2.43 0.86
CA THR A 828 22.57 -2.84 2.16
C THR A 828 21.08 -2.56 2.28
N GLY A 829 20.32 -3.46 2.90
CA GLY A 829 18.91 -3.22 3.22
C GLY A 829 18.69 -2.11 4.26
N ARG A 830 19.71 -1.78 5.07
CA ARG A 830 19.68 -0.68 6.06
C ARG A 830 21.06 -0.02 6.18
N VAL A 831 21.09 1.31 6.12
CA VAL A 831 22.34 2.08 6.30
C VAL A 831 22.47 2.46 7.78
N GLU A 832 22.97 1.53 8.60
CA GLU A 832 23.30 1.82 10.00
C GLU A 832 24.77 2.30 10.13
N PRO A 833 25.07 3.33 10.95
CA PRO A 833 26.44 3.84 11.10
C PRO A 833 27.48 2.78 11.51
N ALA A 834 27.06 1.78 12.30
CA ALA A 834 27.91 0.67 12.72
C ALA A 834 28.24 -0.31 11.55
N ALA A 835 27.30 -0.53 10.64
CA ALA A 835 27.49 -1.39 9.46
C ALA A 835 28.44 -0.75 8.44
N VAL A 836 28.34 0.57 8.25
CA VAL A 836 29.25 1.36 7.40
C VAL A 836 30.69 1.28 7.93
N ALA A 837 30.89 1.46 9.24
CA ALA A 837 32.22 1.36 9.86
C ALA A 837 32.82 -0.05 9.73
N ARG A 838 32.00 -1.09 9.98
CA ARG A 838 32.42 -2.49 9.90
C ARG A 838 32.87 -2.88 8.49
N GLY A 839 32.17 -2.45 7.47
CA GLY A 839 32.54 -2.86 6.14
C GLY A 839 33.55 -1.93 5.43
N ARG A 840 33.72 -0.67 5.86
CA ARG A 840 34.94 0.09 5.50
C ARG A 840 36.20 -0.64 6.01
N ALA A 841 36.15 -1.20 7.22
CA ALA A 841 37.21 -2.05 7.74
C ALA A 841 37.36 -3.39 6.97
N ALA A 842 36.31 -3.87 6.30
CA ALA A 842 36.35 -5.06 5.46
C ALA A 842 36.87 -4.82 4.04
N GLY A 843 36.86 -3.56 3.56
CA GLY A 843 37.46 -3.18 2.28
C GLY A 843 36.53 -2.47 1.29
N PHE A 844 35.28 -2.20 1.64
CA PHE A 844 34.37 -1.43 0.79
C PHE A 844 34.72 0.07 0.78
N THR A 845 34.58 0.66 -0.40
CA THR A 845 34.80 2.08 -0.67
C THR A 845 33.61 2.92 -0.21
N ASP A 846 32.37 2.45 -0.46
CA ASP A 846 31.16 3.18 -0.09
C ASP A 846 29.94 2.27 0.17
N TYR A 847 28.86 2.84 0.71
CA TYR A 847 27.63 2.17 1.16
C TYR A 847 26.39 2.82 0.60
N VAL A 848 25.55 2.01 -0.04
CA VAL A 848 24.31 2.48 -0.65
C VAL A 848 23.15 1.60 -0.21
N ALA A 849 22.00 2.23 0.07
CA ALA A 849 20.79 1.50 0.39
C ALA A 849 20.31 0.72 -0.84
N LYS A 850 19.86 -0.53 -0.63
CA LYS A 850 19.16 -1.29 -1.66
C LYS A 850 17.95 -0.45 -2.12
N PHE A 851 17.76 -0.34 -3.44
CA PHE A 851 16.74 0.47 -4.13
C PHE A 851 17.01 1.97 -4.31
N ASP A 852 18.09 2.53 -3.75
CA ASP A 852 18.46 3.93 -3.98
C ASP A 852 19.36 4.08 -5.23
N ARG A 853 18.70 4.19 -6.41
CA ARG A 853 19.37 4.29 -7.71
C ARG A 853 20.28 5.51 -7.80
N GLU A 854 19.81 6.67 -7.35
CA GLU A 854 20.55 7.93 -7.47
C GLU A 854 21.80 7.90 -6.60
N ALA A 855 21.70 7.40 -5.37
CA ALA A 855 22.86 7.24 -4.50
C ALA A 855 23.89 6.24 -5.05
N LEU A 856 23.45 5.14 -5.69
CA LEU A 856 24.36 4.16 -6.30
C LEU A 856 25.17 4.77 -7.45
N ILE A 857 24.49 5.51 -8.33
CA ILE A 857 25.12 6.15 -9.48
C ILE A 857 26.06 7.27 -9.02
N GLY A 858 25.62 8.09 -8.05
CA GLY A 858 26.45 9.14 -7.44
C GLY A 858 27.72 8.58 -6.81
N SER A 859 27.59 7.50 -6.02
CA SER A 859 28.73 6.83 -5.38
C SER A 859 29.70 6.22 -6.39
N LEU A 860 29.21 5.59 -7.47
CA LEU A 860 30.05 5.09 -8.56
C LEU A 860 30.78 6.24 -9.27
N ALA A 861 30.08 7.34 -9.59
CA ALA A 861 30.66 8.50 -10.23
C ALA A 861 31.76 9.15 -9.36
N GLU A 862 31.53 9.28 -8.04
CA GLU A 862 32.54 9.76 -7.09
C GLU A 862 33.75 8.83 -6.99
N CYS A 863 33.52 7.51 -6.87
CA CYS A 863 34.59 6.51 -6.84
C CYS A 863 35.45 6.52 -8.11
N PHE A 864 34.84 6.88 -9.24
CA PHE A 864 35.46 6.94 -10.55
C PHE A 864 35.98 8.32 -10.96
N ASN A 865 35.81 9.32 -10.09
CA ASN A 865 36.16 10.71 -10.28
C ASN A 865 35.55 11.30 -11.56
N VAL A 866 34.29 10.95 -11.84
CA VAL A 866 33.48 11.44 -12.96
C VAL A 866 32.59 12.58 -12.44
N PRO A 867 32.49 13.74 -13.12
CA PRO A 867 31.61 14.81 -12.66
C PRO A 867 30.16 14.35 -12.65
N VAL A 868 29.51 14.40 -11.48
CA VAL A 868 28.05 14.20 -11.38
C VAL A 868 27.38 15.45 -11.95
N ALA A 869 26.54 15.29 -12.97
CA ALA A 869 25.72 16.38 -13.49
C ALA A 869 24.65 16.74 -12.45
N ALA A 870 24.65 18.01 -12.01
CA ALA A 870 23.72 18.57 -11.04
C ALA A 870 22.29 18.70 -11.57
#